data_AF-A0A1G3RK92-F1
#
_entry.id   AF-A0A1G3RK92-F1
#
_cell.length_a   1.000
_cell.length_b   1.000
_cell.length_c   1.000
_cell.angle_alpha   90.00
_cell.angle_beta   90.00
_cell.angle_gamma   90.00
#
_symmetry.space_group_name_H-M   'P 1'
#
loop_
_entity.id
_entity.type
_entity.pdbx_description
1 polymer ?
#
loop_
_entity_poly.entity_id
_entity_poly.type
_entity_poly.pdbx_seq_one_letter_code
_entity_poly.pdbx_strand_id
1 'polypeptide(L)'
;FTLGIYDDVTGTSLPWDENFELEHDGVKECLFFGLGSDGTVGANKNSIKIIGDETDNSAQGYFVYDSKKAGTYTISHLRFGPKKIQKPYLITKADFVACHKFSFLEKLDMLALAKSGGVFLLNSPFPADKVWAEIPVEVQKRIIDKKLKFYVIDGLAIAEKAGMGSRINTVMQTAFFKISGVLPEAEAVKLVKKYAEKTYARKGAVIVAKNIEAIDLALSEVREVIVGAADSKHKMISPVPADAPDFVKEVLGEIIAARGERIKVSKLPDDGTFPTGTTKFEKRNIADKIPEWDLDICIQCGQCTMVCPHACIRLKAYQPELLKKAPAGFKSADARGKEFDGMKATLQIAPEDCTGCGACINICPVKNKKEEGKKAINFVDQISVREKEVKNWDFFLSIPETPGLNLGTIKGIAMKKPLFEFSGACAGCGETPYVKMMSQLFGDRAVIANATGCSSIYGGNLPTTPYCTRDDGRGPAWSNSLFEDAAEFGMGMRLNADKMTEYARELVKANKASLGALADKLLDNAQADDAAIEAQRVNVAELKKAIGGKKESWAKELVSVADFLITRSVWILGGDGWAYDIGFGGVDHVIASGRNVNLLVLDTEVYSNTGGQMSKATPFGAVAKFAAAGKDIGKKDLGMIAMSYG
;
A
#
# COMPACT_ATOMS: atom_id res chain seq x y z
N PHE A 1 15.79 33.84 2.59
CA PHE A 1 14.61 33.54 1.77
C PHE A 1 14.59 32.05 1.46
N THR A 2 13.45 31.51 1.04
CA THR A 2 13.24 30.15 0.53
C THR A 2 12.64 30.23 -0.88
N LEU A 3 12.85 29.21 -1.72
CA LEU A 3 12.32 29.14 -3.07
C LEU A 3 11.79 27.71 -3.31
N GLY A 4 10.60 27.60 -3.92
CA GLY A 4 9.97 26.31 -4.23
C GLY A 4 8.98 25.81 -3.17
N ILE A 5 8.72 26.58 -2.10
CA ILE A 5 7.71 26.27 -1.08
C ILE A 5 6.86 27.50 -0.78
N TYR A 6 5.64 27.27 -0.29
CA TYR A 6 4.74 28.30 0.20
C TYR A 6 4.88 28.45 1.72
N ASP A 7 5.90 29.19 2.14
CA ASP A 7 6.14 29.49 3.56
C ASP A 7 5.30 30.69 4.01
N ASP A 8 4.13 30.38 4.56
CA ASP A 8 3.17 31.31 5.16
C ASP A 8 3.28 31.39 6.69
N VAL A 9 4.29 30.76 7.29
CA VAL A 9 4.55 30.78 8.75
C VAL A 9 5.64 31.79 9.07
N THR A 10 6.80 31.67 8.41
CA THR A 10 7.93 32.58 8.62
C THR A 10 8.10 33.62 7.52
N GLY A 11 7.30 33.53 6.45
CA GLY A 11 7.25 34.54 5.38
C GLY A 11 8.54 34.61 4.56
N THR A 12 9.32 33.53 4.49
CA THR A 12 10.63 33.53 3.84
C THR A 12 10.58 33.25 2.34
N SER A 13 9.43 32.78 1.82
CA SER A 13 9.29 32.35 0.42
C SER A 13 9.30 33.53 -0.56
N LEU A 14 10.10 33.42 -1.64
CA LEU A 14 10.04 34.35 -2.77
C LEU A 14 8.94 33.92 -3.76
N PRO A 15 8.23 34.85 -4.43
CA PRO A 15 7.32 34.50 -5.51
C PRO A 15 8.09 34.03 -6.76
N TRP A 16 7.56 33.05 -7.50
CA TRP A 16 8.09 32.60 -8.79
C TRP A 16 6.97 32.38 -9.81
N ASP A 17 7.31 32.40 -11.10
CA ASP A 17 6.38 32.06 -12.18
C ASP A 17 6.40 30.55 -12.45
N GLU A 18 5.31 29.86 -12.14
CA GLU A 18 5.14 28.42 -12.41
C GLU A 18 5.10 28.08 -13.91
N ASN A 19 4.88 29.08 -14.78
CA ASN A 19 4.82 28.90 -16.23
C ASN A 19 6.13 29.27 -16.93
N PHE A 20 7.18 29.59 -16.17
CA PHE A 20 8.47 29.92 -16.75
C PHE A 20 9.03 28.73 -17.53
N GLU A 21 9.36 28.97 -18.80
CA GLU A 21 9.92 27.97 -19.71
C GLU A 21 11.28 28.42 -20.23
N LEU A 22 12.19 27.46 -20.37
CA LEU A 22 13.43 27.65 -21.10
C LEU A 22 13.23 27.19 -22.55
N GLU A 23 13.90 27.79 -23.53
CA GLU A 23 13.79 27.33 -24.92
C GLU A 23 14.36 25.92 -25.12
N HIS A 24 13.75 25.15 -26.02
CA HIS A 24 13.94 23.70 -26.13
C HIS A 24 14.13 23.24 -27.59
N ASP A 25 15.01 23.90 -28.33
CA ASP A 25 15.24 23.57 -29.74
C ASP A 25 15.68 22.11 -29.94
N GLY A 26 14.84 21.35 -30.64
CA GLY A 26 15.12 19.99 -31.10
C GLY A 26 15.08 18.91 -30.01
N VAL A 27 14.59 19.19 -28.80
CA VAL A 27 14.48 18.19 -27.73
C VAL A 27 13.05 17.67 -27.61
N LYS A 28 12.88 16.35 -27.79
CA LYS A 28 11.62 15.65 -27.54
C LYS A 28 11.52 15.27 -26.06
N GLU A 29 10.40 15.61 -25.42
CA GLU A 29 10.17 15.35 -23.99
C GLU A 29 9.02 14.35 -23.82
N CYS A 30 9.29 13.24 -23.13
CA CYS A 30 8.38 12.11 -23.01
C CYS A 30 8.12 11.76 -21.53
N LEU A 31 6.85 11.59 -21.18
CA LEU A 31 6.38 11.16 -19.87
C LEU A 31 5.75 9.77 -19.95
N PHE A 32 6.06 8.92 -18.98
CA PHE A 32 5.48 7.58 -18.87
C PHE A 32 4.98 7.34 -17.45
N PHE A 33 3.67 7.16 -17.32
CA PHE A 33 2.97 6.82 -16.08
C PHE A 33 2.77 5.31 -16.03
N GLY A 34 3.59 4.64 -15.22
CA GLY A 34 3.56 3.18 -15.02
C GLY A 34 3.18 2.80 -13.60
N LEU A 35 2.77 1.56 -13.39
CA LEU A 35 2.56 0.99 -12.05
C LEU A 35 3.89 0.43 -11.51
N GLY A 36 4.18 0.64 -10.23
CA GLY A 36 5.33 0.02 -9.57
C GLY A 36 5.34 -1.49 -9.83
N SER A 37 6.48 -1.98 -10.36
CA SER A 37 6.72 -3.37 -10.78
C SER A 37 6.07 -3.84 -12.10
N ASP A 38 5.48 -2.97 -12.92
CA ASP A 38 4.97 -3.33 -14.26
C ASP A 38 6.06 -3.43 -15.36
N GLY A 39 7.28 -2.97 -15.05
CA GLY A 39 8.42 -2.99 -15.95
C GLY A 39 8.63 -1.71 -16.78
N THR A 40 7.79 -0.68 -16.63
CA THR A 40 7.86 0.61 -17.35
C THR A 40 9.22 1.28 -17.21
N VAL A 41 9.71 1.44 -15.98
CA VAL A 41 11.02 2.03 -15.70
C VAL A 41 12.16 1.24 -16.37
N GLY A 42 12.07 -0.09 -16.37
CA GLY A 42 13.06 -0.96 -16.99
C GLY A 42 13.08 -0.80 -18.52
N ALA A 43 11.90 -0.76 -19.14
CA ALA A 43 11.74 -0.47 -20.56
C ALA A 43 12.30 0.91 -20.91
N ASN A 44 11.99 1.95 -20.13
CA ASN A 44 12.49 3.30 -20.36
C ASN A 44 14.01 3.40 -20.24
N LYS A 45 14.64 2.74 -19.26
CA LYS A 45 16.11 2.62 -19.19
C LYS A 45 16.69 1.92 -20.41
N ASN A 46 15.99 0.94 -20.96
CA ASN A 46 16.39 0.27 -22.19
C ASN A 46 16.24 1.18 -23.42
N SER A 47 15.12 1.92 -23.54
CA SER A 47 14.91 2.90 -24.61
C SER A 47 15.97 4.00 -24.62
N ILE A 48 16.39 4.50 -23.46
CA ILE A 48 17.52 5.44 -23.34
C ILE A 48 18.78 4.86 -23.95
N LYS A 49 19.10 3.59 -23.63
CA LYS A 49 20.29 2.91 -24.18
C LYS A 49 20.17 2.71 -25.68
N ILE A 50 19.02 2.27 -26.18
CA ILE A 50 18.80 2.10 -27.63
C ILE A 50 19.07 3.42 -28.36
N ILE A 51 18.45 4.52 -27.91
CA ILE A 51 18.56 5.80 -28.61
C ILE A 51 19.97 6.39 -28.44
N GLY A 52 20.56 6.33 -27.24
CA GLY A 52 21.88 6.89 -26.98
C GLY A 52 23.05 6.08 -27.56
N ASP A 53 22.91 4.76 -27.72
CA ASP A 53 23.97 3.91 -28.28
C ASP A 53 23.92 3.84 -29.81
N GLU A 54 22.73 3.98 -30.42
CA GLU A 54 22.52 3.72 -31.86
C GLU A 54 22.25 4.99 -32.67
N THR A 55 22.17 6.17 -32.04
CA THR A 55 21.96 7.45 -32.73
C THR A 55 22.85 8.56 -32.16
N ASP A 56 23.00 9.67 -32.90
CA ASP A 56 23.72 10.86 -32.44
C ASP A 56 22.95 11.69 -31.39
N ASN A 57 21.74 11.27 -31.01
CA ASN A 57 20.95 11.98 -30.01
C ASN A 57 21.56 11.81 -28.61
N SER A 58 21.66 12.93 -27.90
CA SER A 58 21.75 12.92 -26.45
C SER A 58 20.47 12.36 -25.85
N ALA A 59 20.61 11.50 -24.83
CA ALA A 59 19.49 10.92 -24.08
C ALA A 59 19.62 11.23 -22.59
N GLN A 60 18.52 11.68 -21.97
CA GLN A 60 18.42 11.92 -20.53
C GLN A 60 17.22 11.14 -19.98
N GLY A 61 17.40 10.52 -18.81
CA GLY A 61 16.31 9.90 -18.07
C GLY A 61 16.35 10.23 -16.58
N TYR A 62 15.19 10.61 -16.04
CA TYR A 62 14.96 10.73 -14.61
C TYR A 62 13.70 9.96 -14.24
N PHE A 63 13.68 9.31 -13.08
CA PHE A 63 12.60 8.41 -12.68
C PHE A 63 12.10 8.82 -11.31
N VAL A 64 10.86 9.31 -11.26
CA VAL A 64 10.15 9.56 -10.01
C VAL A 64 9.49 8.26 -9.59
N TYR A 65 9.94 7.74 -8.46
CA TYR A 65 9.31 6.63 -7.78
C TYR A 65 8.50 7.17 -6.62
N ASP A 66 7.37 6.55 -6.34
CA ASP A 66 6.79 6.68 -5.01
C ASP A 66 7.52 5.72 -4.07
N SER A 67 7.72 6.19 -2.86
CA SER A 67 8.14 5.47 -1.66
C SER A 67 7.38 4.16 -1.38
N LYS A 68 6.11 4.02 -1.79
CA LYS A 68 5.41 2.72 -1.67
C LYS A 68 6.10 1.68 -2.54
N LYS A 69 6.46 0.54 -1.93
CA LYS A 69 7.21 -0.54 -2.58
C LYS A 69 6.56 -1.08 -3.86
N ALA A 70 5.23 -1.14 -3.92
CA ALA A 70 4.51 -1.54 -5.12
C ALA A 70 3.10 -0.94 -5.17
N GLY A 71 2.47 -1.02 -6.35
CA GLY A 71 1.06 -0.67 -6.56
C GLY A 71 0.78 0.84 -6.55
N THR A 72 1.79 1.65 -6.76
CA THR A 72 1.67 3.10 -6.92
C THR A 72 2.22 3.51 -8.28
N TYR A 73 1.98 4.74 -8.69
CA TYR A 73 2.50 5.21 -9.97
C TYR A 73 4.01 5.45 -9.91
N THR A 74 4.64 5.33 -11.07
CA THR A 74 6.01 5.75 -11.37
C THR A 74 5.93 6.69 -12.56
N ILE A 75 6.71 7.77 -12.53
CA ILE A 75 6.74 8.75 -13.62
C ILE A 75 8.16 8.77 -14.18
N SER A 76 8.31 8.31 -15.42
CA SER A 76 9.58 8.40 -16.13
C SER A 76 9.61 9.67 -16.98
N HIS A 77 10.65 10.48 -16.80
CA HIS A 77 10.92 11.69 -17.55
C HIS A 77 12.08 11.43 -18.50
N LEU A 78 11.78 11.32 -19.80
CA LEU A 78 12.80 11.08 -20.82
C LEU A 78 12.93 12.28 -21.74
N ARG A 79 14.17 12.63 -22.10
CA ARG A 79 14.46 13.66 -23.09
C ARG A 79 15.44 13.12 -24.14
N PHE A 80 15.17 13.43 -25.40
CA PHE A 80 16.01 13.03 -26.53
C PHE A 80 16.21 14.21 -27.47
N GLY A 81 17.43 14.44 -27.95
CA GLY A 81 17.68 15.49 -28.95
C GLY A 81 19.13 15.56 -29.41
N PRO A 82 19.42 16.33 -30.46
CA PRO A 82 20.74 16.35 -31.11
C PRO A 82 21.81 17.11 -30.31
N LYS A 83 21.40 17.95 -29.34
CA LYS A 83 22.30 18.73 -28.49
C LYS A 83 22.39 18.13 -27.10
N LYS A 84 23.50 18.41 -26.40
CA LYS A 84 23.69 18.04 -24.99
C LYS A 84 22.54 18.56 -24.12
N ILE A 85 21.91 17.66 -23.35
CA ILE A 85 20.76 17.98 -22.50
C ILE A 85 21.24 18.35 -21.09
N GLN A 86 21.09 19.62 -20.70
CA GLN A 86 21.46 20.14 -19.38
C GLN A 86 20.23 20.60 -18.58
N LYS A 87 19.30 19.67 -18.34
CA LYS A 87 18.03 19.96 -17.66
C LYS A 87 17.83 19.10 -16.41
N PRO A 88 18.45 19.43 -15.27
CA PRO A 88 18.33 18.64 -14.04
C PRO A 88 17.01 18.90 -13.29
N TYR A 89 15.89 18.96 -14.02
CA TYR A 89 14.54 19.20 -13.49
C TYR A 89 13.50 18.35 -14.24
N LEU A 90 12.32 18.16 -13.63
CA LEU A 90 11.23 17.36 -14.18
C LEU A 90 10.64 17.99 -15.45
N ILE A 91 10.05 17.17 -16.32
CA ILE A 91 9.33 17.66 -17.51
C ILE A 91 8.00 18.26 -17.06
N THR A 92 7.77 19.52 -17.39
CA THR A 92 6.52 20.26 -17.11
C THR A 92 5.57 20.31 -18.32
N LYS A 93 6.10 20.17 -19.54
CA LYS A 93 5.34 20.03 -20.79
C LYS A 93 5.96 18.97 -21.69
N ALA A 94 5.21 17.96 -22.09
CA ALA A 94 5.68 16.77 -22.79
C ALA A 94 5.08 16.67 -24.21
N ASP A 95 5.92 16.29 -25.16
CA ASP A 95 5.53 15.98 -26.53
C ASP A 95 4.84 14.62 -26.65
N PHE A 96 5.12 13.72 -25.71
CA PHE A 96 4.59 12.37 -25.64
C PHE A 96 4.23 12.04 -24.19
N VAL A 97 3.01 11.56 -23.97
CA VAL A 97 2.55 11.06 -22.66
C VAL A 97 2.03 9.64 -22.84
N ALA A 98 2.49 8.70 -22.03
CA ALA A 98 1.96 7.34 -21.98
C ALA A 98 1.39 6.99 -20.60
N CYS A 99 0.23 6.35 -20.60
CA CYS A 99 -0.43 5.80 -19.43
C CYS A 99 -0.51 4.28 -19.54
N HIS A 100 0.26 3.57 -18.73
CA HIS A 100 0.36 2.11 -18.81
C HIS A 100 -0.68 1.39 -17.92
N LYS A 101 -1.51 2.14 -17.18
CA LYS A 101 -2.58 1.61 -16.34
C LYS A 101 -3.85 2.42 -16.53
N PHE A 102 -4.89 1.79 -17.09
CA PHE A 102 -6.15 2.47 -17.43
C PHE A 102 -6.76 3.26 -16.26
N SER A 103 -6.80 2.67 -15.06
CA SER A 103 -7.41 3.29 -13.86
C SER A 103 -6.71 4.57 -13.39
N PHE A 104 -5.50 4.89 -13.85
CA PHE A 104 -4.83 6.14 -13.50
C PHE A 104 -5.53 7.37 -14.10
N LEU A 105 -6.26 7.21 -15.21
CA LEU A 105 -7.02 8.31 -15.81
C LEU A 105 -8.12 8.84 -14.89
N GLU A 106 -8.65 8.01 -14.00
CA GLU A 106 -9.64 8.45 -13.01
C GLU A 106 -9.04 9.35 -11.93
N LYS A 107 -7.71 9.35 -11.74
CA LYS A 107 -7.07 9.92 -10.54
C LYS A 107 -6.00 10.96 -10.81
N LEU A 108 -5.32 10.86 -11.94
CA LEU A 108 -4.17 11.71 -12.28
C LEU A 108 -4.49 12.54 -13.53
N ASP A 109 -4.44 13.87 -13.40
CA ASP A 109 -4.54 14.79 -14.55
C ASP A 109 -3.19 14.86 -15.30
N MET A 110 -2.74 13.71 -15.80
CA MET A 110 -1.45 13.58 -16.48
C MET A 110 -1.39 14.37 -17.79
N LEU A 111 -2.54 14.59 -18.44
CA LEU A 111 -2.62 15.33 -19.70
C LEU A 111 -2.53 16.84 -19.52
N ALA A 112 -2.62 17.36 -18.28
CA ALA A 112 -2.23 18.74 -17.99
C ALA A 112 -0.80 19.03 -18.49
N LEU A 113 0.09 18.04 -18.35
CA LEU A 113 1.50 18.11 -18.75
C LEU A 113 1.73 17.88 -20.24
N ALA A 114 0.71 17.60 -21.07
CA ALA A 114 0.91 17.41 -22.51
C ALA A 114 1.06 18.75 -23.25
N LYS A 115 1.91 18.83 -24.26
CA LYS A 115 1.95 19.94 -25.22
C LYS A 115 0.76 19.85 -26.18
N SER A 116 0.33 20.98 -26.72
CA SER A 116 -0.67 20.99 -27.80
C SER A 116 -0.11 20.29 -29.05
N GLY A 117 -0.91 19.44 -29.69
CA GLY A 117 -0.49 18.58 -30.80
C GLY A 117 0.35 17.36 -30.38
N GLY A 118 0.54 17.15 -29.08
CA GLY A 118 1.30 16.02 -28.53
C GLY A 118 0.63 14.66 -28.76
N VAL A 119 1.36 13.60 -28.46
CA VAL A 119 0.87 12.22 -28.59
C VAL A 119 0.51 11.66 -27.21
N PHE A 120 -0.65 11.02 -27.12
CA PHE A 120 -1.10 10.30 -25.94
C PHE A 120 -1.26 8.81 -26.25
N LEU A 121 -0.59 7.95 -25.49
CA LEU A 121 -0.70 6.49 -25.57
C LEU A 121 -1.33 5.93 -24.30
N LEU A 122 -2.37 5.11 -24.44
CA LEU A 122 -3.03 4.46 -23.30
C LEU A 122 -3.04 2.94 -23.45
N ASN A 123 -2.57 2.24 -22.41
CA ASN A 123 -2.84 0.83 -22.21
C ASN A 123 -4.29 0.67 -21.71
N SER A 124 -5.15 0.07 -22.53
CA SER A 124 -6.60 0.02 -22.33
C SER A 124 -7.14 -1.39 -22.55
N PRO A 125 -8.02 -1.90 -21.67
CA PRO A 125 -8.77 -3.13 -21.92
C PRO A 125 -9.90 -2.92 -22.94
N PHE A 126 -10.16 -1.67 -23.35
CA PHE A 126 -11.18 -1.31 -24.34
C PHE A 126 -10.54 -1.03 -25.70
N PRO A 127 -11.15 -1.50 -26.80
CA PRO A 127 -10.68 -1.22 -28.16
C PRO A 127 -10.91 0.25 -28.55
N ALA A 128 -10.25 0.69 -29.63
CA ALA A 128 -10.21 2.08 -30.07
C ALA A 128 -11.59 2.69 -30.40
N ASP A 129 -12.54 1.87 -30.84
CA ASP A 129 -13.91 2.28 -31.14
C ASP A 129 -14.79 2.46 -29.89
N LYS A 130 -14.34 1.97 -28.72
CA LYS A 130 -15.12 2.03 -27.46
C LYS A 130 -14.47 2.87 -26.38
N VAL A 131 -13.13 2.91 -26.34
CA VAL A 131 -12.35 3.55 -25.28
C VAL A 131 -12.71 5.03 -25.04
N TRP A 132 -13.15 5.75 -26.08
CA TRP A 132 -13.54 7.15 -25.96
C TRP A 132 -14.68 7.34 -24.95
N ALA A 133 -15.66 6.42 -24.90
CA ALA A 133 -16.79 6.49 -23.99
C ALA A 133 -16.44 6.10 -22.55
N GLU A 134 -15.31 5.39 -22.35
CA GLU A 134 -14.91 4.80 -21.07
C GLU A 134 -13.93 5.69 -20.29
N ILE A 135 -13.28 6.66 -20.94
CA ILE A 135 -12.37 7.60 -20.27
C ILE A 135 -13.13 8.77 -19.63
N PRO A 136 -12.61 9.39 -18.56
CA PRO A 136 -13.26 10.54 -17.94
C PRO A 136 -13.47 11.73 -18.88
N VAL A 137 -14.57 12.45 -18.68
CA VAL A 137 -14.91 13.64 -19.49
C VAL A 137 -13.85 14.74 -19.39
N GLU A 138 -13.18 14.88 -18.23
CA GLU A 138 -12.06 15.81 -18.07
C GLU A 138 -10.88 15.43 -18.97
N VAL A 139 -10.59 14.13 -19.10
CA VAL A 139 -9.53 13.62 -20.00
C VAL A 139 -9.92 13.84 -21.47
N GLN A 140 -11.18 13.59 -21.84
CA GLN A 140 -11.69 13.91 -23.19
C GLN A 140 -11.48 15.39 -23.54
N LYS A 141 -11.84 16.30 -22.62
CA LYS A 141 -11.63 17.75 -22.80
C LYS A 141 -10.15 18.09 -23.01
N ARG A 142 -9.25 17.53 -22.19
CA ARG A 142 -7.80 17.74 -22.37
C ARG A 142 -7.31 17.30 -23.75
N ILE A 143 -7.77 16.14 -24.24
CA ILE A 143 -7.43 15.62 -25.57
C ILE A 143 -7.90 16.58 -26.67
N ILE A 144 -9.13 17.08 -26.59
CA ILE A 144 -9.71 18.01 -27.56
C ILE A 144 -8.98 19.37 -27.53
N ASP A 145 -8.89 19.99 -26.36
CA ASP A 145 -8.35 21.34 -26.17
C ASP A 145 -6.89 21.42 -26.65
N LYS A 146 -6.11 20.38 -26.34
CA LYS A 146 -4.70 20.28 -26.74
C LYS A 146 -4.54 19.63 -28.11
N LYS A 147 -5.60 19.21 -28.82
CA LYS A 147 -5.53 18.54 -30.13
C LYS A 147 -4.57 17.35 -30.12
N LEU A 148 -4.66 16.50 -29.11
CA LEU A 148 -3.73 15.38 -28.94
C LEU A 148 -4.02 14.28 -29.98
N LYS A 149 -2.95 13.63 -30.45
CA LYS A 149 -3.07 12.37 -31.20
C LYS A 149 -3.20 11.23 -30.20
N PHE A 150 -4.37 10.62 -30.14
CA PHE A 150 -4.69 9.62 -29.13
C PHE A 150 -4.59 8.20 -29.69
N TYR A 151 -3.76 7.36 -29.07
CA TYR A 151 -3.55 5.97 -29.42
C TYR A 151 -3.85 5.04 -28.24
N VAL A 152 -4.35 3.85 -28.55
CA VAL A 152 -4.60 2.78 -27.57
C VAL A 152 -4.01 1.46 -28.00
N ILE A 153 -3.73 0.62 -27.00
CA ILE A 153 -3.30 -0.77 -27.14
C ILE A 153 -3.75 -1.56 -25.90
N ASP A 154 -4.15 -2.82 -26.08
CA ASP A 154 -4.37 -3.73 -24.95
C ASP A 154 -3.09 -4.54 -24.68
N GLY A 155 -2.23 -3.98 -23.83
CA GLY A 155 -0.96 -4.59 -23.49
C GLY A 155 -1.10 -5.90 -22.71
N LEU A 156 -2.16 -6.05 -21.91
CA LEU A 156 -2.40 -7.25 -21.10
C LEU A 156 -2.85 -8.41 -21.99
N ALA A 157 -3.82 -8.19 -22.87
CA ALA A 157 -4.26 -9.23 -23.81
C ALA A 157 -3.13 -9.68 -24.74
N ILE A 158 -2.29 -8.75 -25.21
CA ILE A 158 -1.11 -9.08 -26.03
C ILE A 158 -0.09 -9.88 -25.23
N ALA A 159 0.20 -9.48 -23.98
CA ALA A 159 1.13 -10.19 -23.12
C ALA A 159 0.65 -11.61 -22.78
N GLU A 160 -0.65 -11.79 -22.56
CA GLU A 160 -1.26 -13.10 -22.33
C GLU A 160 -1.16 -13.99 -23.59
N LYS A 161 -1.52 -13.44 -24.76
CA LYS A 161 -1.42 -14.14 -26.05
C LYS A 161 0.01 -14.58 -26.37
N ALA A 162 1.01 -13.72 -26.11
CA ALA A 162 2.43 -14.03 -26.29
C ALA A 162 3.03 -14.88 -25.14
N GLY A 163 2.22 -15.31 -24.16
CA GLY A 163 2.67 -16.14 -23.04
C GLY A 163 3.66 -15.45 -22.10
N MET A 164 3.57 -14.13 -21.96
CA MET A 164 4.36 -13.27 -21.07
C MET A 164 3.68 -12.99 -19.73
N GLY A 165 2.44 -13.46 -19.53
CA GLY A 165 1.65 -13.18 -18.33
C GLY A 165 1.23 -11.71 -18.27
N SER A 166 1.42 -11.04 -17.14
CA SER A 166 1.05 -9.63 -16.94
C SER A 166 2.11 -8.61 -17.36
N ARG A 167 3.17 -9.04 -18.06
CA ARG A 167 4.30 -8.15 -18.42
C ARG A 167 4.03 -7.39 -19.71
N ILE A 168 3.64 -6.13 -19.59
CA ILE A 168 3.31 -5.25 -20.72
C ILE A 168 4.51 -4.42 -21.22
N ASN A 169 5.65 -4.47 -20.54
CA ASN A 169 6.79 -3.59 -20.77
C ASN A 169 7.29 -3.59 -22.23
N THR A 170 7.47 -4.77 -22.84
CA THR A 170 7.90 -4.90 -24.24
C THR A 170 6.85 -4.36 -25.22
N VAL A 171 5.56 -4.58 -24.93
CA VAL A 171 4.44 -4.11 -25.75
C VAL A 171 4.39 -2.58 -25.75
N MET A 172 4.42 -1.96 -24.56
CA MET A 172 4.34 -0.51 -24.41
C MET A 172 5.59 0.19 -24.96
N GLN A 173 6.78 -0.41 -24.79
CA GLN A 173 8.02 0.09 -25.38
C GLN A 173 7.94 0.12 -26.92
N THR A 174 7.41 -0.95 -27.52
CA THR A 174 7.23 -1.04 -28.97
C THR A 174 6.25 0.02 -29.47
N ALA A 175 5.13 0.20 -28.77
CA ALA A 175 4.15 1.24 -29.09
C ALA A 175 4.78 2.65 -29.04
N PHE A 176 5.59 2.94 -28.01
CA PHE A 176 6.35 4.20 -27.92
C PHE A 176 7.24 4.43 -29.15
N PHE A 177 8.05 3.45 -29.52
CA PHE A 177 8.95 3.57 -30.67
C PHE A 177 8.20 3.76 -32.00
N LYS A 178 7.03 3.14 -32.15
CA LYS A 178 6.19 3.26 -33.34
C LYS A 178 5.63 4.68 -33.52
N ILE A 179 5.13 5.31 -32.45
CA ILE A 179 4.28 6.52 -32.58
C ILE A 179 4.88 7.80 -31.97
N SER A 180 5.99 7.71 -31.23
CA SER A 180 6.58 8.89 -30.56
C SER A 180 7.20 9.90 -31.52
N GLY A 181 7.63 9.44 -32.70
CA GLY A 181 8.38 10.25 -33.67
C GLY A 181 9.80 10.61 -33.21
N VAL A 182 10.36 9.91 -32.22
CA VAL A 182 11.77 10.09 -31.81
C VAL A 182 12.72 9.52 -32.87
N LEU A 183 12.34 8.39 -33.49
CA LEU A 183 13.07 7.73 -34.58
C LEU A 183 12.11 7.42 -35.74
N PRO A 184 12.62 7.27 -36.97
CA PRO A 184 11.84 6.67 -38.06
C PRO A 184 11.35 5.27 -37.70
N GLU A 185 10.10 4.94 -38.02
CA GLU A 185 9.45 3.69 -37.58
C GLU A 185 10.24 2.43 -37.96
N ALA A 186 10.69 2.33 -39.22
CA ALA A 186 11.43 1.16 -39.71
C ALA A 186 12.75 0.93 -38.94
N GLU A 187 13.43 2.01 -38.58
CA GLU A 187 14.66 1.97 -37.78
C GLU A 187 14.34 1.56 -36.33
N ALA A 188 13.30 2.17 -35.75
CA ALA A 188 12.88 1.90 -34.39
C ALA A 188 12.51 0.41 -34.18
N VAL A 189 11.75 -0.18 -35.10
CA VAL A 189 11.37 -1.60 -35.07
C VAL A 189 12.59 -2.52 -35.11
N LYS A 190 13.55 -2.21 -36.00
CA LYS A 190 14.79 -2.98 -36.13
C LYS A 190 15.61 -2.96 -34.84
N LEU A 191 15.74 -1.79 -34.22
CA LEU A 191 16.49 -1.62 -32.98
C LEU A 191 15.83 -2.30 -31.78
N VAL A 192 14.50 -2.22 -31.65
CA VAL A 192 13.76 -2.90 -30.58
C VAL A 192 13.95 -4.41 -30.65
N LYS A 193 13.84 -5.03 -31.84
CA LYS A 193 14.08 -6.47 -32.01
C LYS A 193 15.52 -6.87 -31.68
N LYS A 194 16.51 -6.12 -32.20
CA LYS A 194 17.95 -6.31 -31.90
C LYS A 194 18.23 -6.29 -30.39
N TYR A 195 17.67 -5.33 -29.67
CA TYR A 195 17.89 -5.22 -28.22
C TYR A 195 17.10 -6.24 -27.40
N ALA A 196 15.93 -6.67 -27.86
CA ALA A 196 15.20 -7.78 -27.23
C ALA A 196 16.04 -9.07 -27.28
N GLU A 197 16.63 -9.40 -28.43
CA GLU A 197 17.54 -10.54 -28.57
C GLU A 197 18.76 -10.39 -27.64
N LYS A 198 19.46 -9.25 -27.69
CA LYS A 198 20.65 -8.99 -26.85
C LYS A 198 20.34 -9.11 -25.35
N THR A 199 19.20 -8.57 -24.91
CA THR A 199 18.82 -8.53 -23.49
C THR A 199 18.41 -9.90 -22.97
N TYR A 200 17.69 -10.68 -23.79
CA TYR A 200 17.08 -11.93 -23.36
C TYR A 200 17.82 -13.18 -23.83
N ALA A 201 18.88 -13.07 -24.64
CA ALA A 201 19.71 -14.21 -25.10
C ALA A 201 20.13 -15.14 -23.95
N ARG A 202 20.54 -14.56 -22.80
CA ARG A 202 20.95 -15.33 -21.61
C ARG A 202 19.81 -16.11 -20.93
N LYS A 203 18.54 -15.80 -21.24
CA LYS A 203 17.35 -16.47 -20.70
C LYS A 203 16.83 -17.59 -21.61
N GLY A 204 17.48 -17.83 -22.75
CA GLY A 204 17.14 -18.89 -23.70
C GLY A 204 16.21 -18.46 -24.83
N ALA A 205 16.22 -19.23 -25.91
CA ALA A 205 15.54 -18.92 -27.17
C ALA A 205 14.02 -18.75 -27.03
N VAL A 206 13.37 -19.51 -26.14
CA VAL A 206 11.92 -19.43 -25.91
C VAL A 206 11.52 -18.04 -25.39
N ILE A 207 12.28 -17.47 -24.46
CA ILE A 207 11.99 -16.14 -23.90
C ILE A 207 12.21 -15.05 -24.96
N VAL A 208 13.23 -15.22 -25.80
CA VAL A 208 13.47 -14.31 -26.94
C VAL A 208 12.29 -14.35 -27.90
N ALA A 209 11.86 -15.54 -28.33
CA ALA A 209 10.74 -15.72 -29.26
C ALA A 209 9.44 -15.07 -28.74
N LYS A 210 9.11 -15.28 -27.46
CA LYS A 210 7.95 -14.63 -26.82
C LYS A 210 8.00 -13.10 -26.87
N ASN A 211 9.19 -12.51 -26.68
CA ASN A 211 9.34 -11.05 -26.78
C ASN A 211 9.20 -10.56 -28.22
N ILE A 212 9.74 -11.30 -29.20
CA ILE A 212 9.59 -10.96 -30.62
C ILE A 212 8.12 -11.03 -31.05
N GLU A 213 7.40 -12.09 -30.66
CA GLU A 213 5.96 -12.21 -30.91
C GLU A 213 5.18 -11.03 -30.31
N ALA A 214 5.49 -10.66 -29.06
CA ALA A 214 4.86 -9.50 -28.41
C ALA A 214 5.14 -8.19 -29.15
N ILE A 215 6.35 -8.00 -29.69
CA ILE A 215 6.72 -6.84 -30.52
C ILE A 215 5.87 -6.83 -31.79
N ASP A 216 5.77 -7.95 -32.50
CA ASP A 216 5.03 -8.03 -33.76
C ASP A 216 3.53 -7.79 -33.56
N LEU A 217 2.94 -8.38 -32.53
CA LEU A 217 1.56 -8.10 -32.14
C LEU A 217 1.36 -6.62 -31.81
N ALA A 218 2.25 -6.03 -31.00
CA ALA A 218 2.16 -4.62 -30.63
C ALA A 218 2.18 -3.69 -31.85
N LEU A 219 3.07 -3.95 -32.83
CA LEU A 219 3.15 -3.15 -34.05
C LEU A 219 1.85 -3.21 -34.86
N SER A 220 1.16 -4.35 -34.87
CA SER A 220 -0.12 -4.49 -35.58
C SER A 220 -1.33 -3.92 -34.83
N GLU A 221 -1.28 -3.84 -33.49
CA GLU A 221 -2.44 -3.56 -32.64
C GLU A 221 -2.49 -2.16 -32.02
N VAL A 222 -1.43 -1.34 -32.13
CA VAL A 222 -1.56 0.09 -31.79
C VAL A 222 -2.55 0.75 -32.76
N ARG A 223 -3.66 1.27 -32.22
CA ARG A 223 -4.73 1.94 -32.99
C ARG A 223 -4.86 3.39 -32.58
N GLU A 224 -5.08 4.26 -33.56
CA GLU A 224 -5.49 5.65 -33.32
C GLU A 224 -6.98 5.68 -32.97
N VAL A 225 -7.36 6.51 -32.01
CA VAL A 225 -8.74 6.71 -31.56
C VAL A 225 -9.33 7.92 -32.26
N ILE A 226 -10.54 7.75 -32.79
CA ILE A 226 -11.30 8.86 -33.35
C ILE A 226 -11.79 9.73 -32.20
N VAL A 227 -11.29 10.97 -32.13
CA VAL A 227 -11.67 11.94 -31.10
C VAL A 227 -13.06 12.49 -31.40
N GLY A 228 -14.01 12.23 -30.50
CA GLY A 228 -15.38 12.72 -30.57
C GLY A 228 -15.64 13.96 -29.71
N ALA A 229 -16.91 14.23 -29.44
CA ALA A 229 -17.31 15.22 -28.43
C ALA A 229 -16.96 14.74 -27.01
N ALA A 230 -16.78 15.67 -26.08
CA ALA A 230 -16.58 15.34 -24.68
C ALA A 230 -17.92 15.11 -23.97
N ASP A 231 -18.42 13.86 -24.01
CA ASP A 231 -19.74 13.44 -23.54
C ASP A 231 -19.72 12.18 -22.65
N SER A 232 -18.53 11.77 -22.17
CA SER A 232 -18.39 10.62 -21.28
C SER A 232 -19.22 10.79 -20.00
N LYS A 233 -19.79 9.67 -19.55
CA LYS A 233 -20.49 9.58 -18.26
C LYS A 233 -19.53 9.42 -17.09
N HIS A 234 -18.27 9.07 -17.36
CA HIS A 234 -17.23 8.92 -16.36
C HIS A 234 -16.59 10.26 -16.06
N LYS A 235 -16.17 10.43 -14.80
CA LYS A 235 -15.47 11.62 -14.32
C LYS A 235 -14.23 11.21 -13.57
N MET A 236 -13.26 12.11 -13.51
CA MET A 236 -12.17 11.98 -12.57
C MET A 236 -12.73 11.96 -11.14
N ILE A 237 -12.15 11.10 -10.31
CA ILE A 237 -12.55 10.88 -8.94
C ILE A 237 -11.70 11.79 -8.05
N SER A 238 -12.32 12.31 -6.99
CA SER A 238 -11.58 13.07 -5.98
C SER A 238 -10.51 12.17 -5.33
N PRO A 239 -9.33 12.73 -4.95
CA PRO A 239 -8.23 11.93 -4.40
C PRO A 239 -8.60 11.15 -3.14
N VAL A 240 -9.55 11.69 -2.37
CA VAL A 240 -10.16 11.08 -1.19
C VAL A 240 -11.67 11.37 -1.18
N PRO A 241 -12.48 10.58 -0.45
CA PRO A 241 -13.91 10.83 -0.27
C PRO A 241 -14.23 12.22 0.32
N ALA A 242 -15.39 12.77 -0.04
CA ALA A 242 -15.81 14.11 0.39
C ALA A 242 -16.08 14.21 1.91
N ASP A 243 -16.43 13.10 2.55
CA ASP A 243 -16.65 12.96 3.99
C ASP A 243 -15.35 12.66 4.77
N ALA A 244 -14.19 12.59 4.10
CA ALA A 244 -12.91 12.46 4.77
C ALA A 244 -12.61 13.71 5.65
N PRO A 245 -11.86 13.54 6.76
CA PRO A 245 -11.44 14.66 7.62
C PRO A 245 -10.69 15.74 6.84
N ASP A 246 -10.75 17.00 7.30
CA ASP A 246 -10.15 18.14 6.58
C ASP A 246 -8.65 17.97 6.33
N PHE A 247 -7.89 17.50 7.32
CA PHE A 247 -6.47 17.17 7.12
C PHE A 247 -6.26 16.12 6.02
N VAL A 248 -7.14 15.12 5.93
CA VAL A 248 -7.06 14.09 4.88
C VAL A 248 -7.34 14.69 3.51
N LYS A 249 -8.31 15.62 3.39
CA LYS A 249 -8.65 16.26 2.11
C LYS A 249 -7.58 17.27 1.67
N GLU A 250 -7.20 18.18 2.56
CA GLU A 250 -6.38 19.35 2.24
C GLU A 250 -4.88 19.06 2.20
N VAL A 251 -4.42 18.01 2.89
CA VAL A 251 -3.00 17.65 2.95
C VAL A 251 -2.78 16.31 2.25
N LEU A 252 -3.36 15.23 2.78
CA LEU A 252 -3.07 13.89 2.27
C LEU A 252 -3.62 13.67 0.85
N GLY A 253 -4.82 14.20 0.57
CA GLY A 253 -5.45 14.15 -0.74
C GLY A 253 -4.66 14.90 -1.80
N GLU A 254 -4.06 16.04 -1.46
CA GLU A 254 -3.19 16.79 -2.37
C GLU A 254 -1.89 16.02 -2.64
N ILE A 255 -1.29 15.37 -1.65
CA ILE A 255 -0.11 14.50 -1.86
C ILE A 255 -0.49 13.30 -2.75
N ILE A 256 -1.61 12.61 -2.47
CA ILE A 256 -2.12 11.49 -3.28
C ILE A 256 -2.31 11.90 -4.74
N ALA A 257 -2.76 13.14 -4.98
CA ALA A 257 -3.01 13.68 -6.30
C ALA A 257 -1.76 14.25 -7.00
N ALA A 258 -0.56 13.98 -6.46
CA ALA A 258 0.72 14.51 -6.94
C ALA A 258 0.82 16.05 -6.93
N ARG A 259 0.16 16.70 -5.95
CA ARG A 259 0.14 18.15 -5.74
C ARG A 259 0.69 18.58 -4.38
N GLY A 260 1.47 17.72 -3.73
CA GLY A 260 2.05 17.97 -2.40
C GLY A 260 2.90 19.25 -2.31
N GLU A 261 3.57 19.63 -3.39
CA GLU A 261 4.38 20.88 -3.47
C GLU A 261 3.54 22.16 -3.29
N ARG A 262 2.21 22.09 -3.43
CA ARG A 262 1.29 23.23 -3.25
C ARG A 262 0.83 23.41 -1.80
N ILE A 263 1.18 22.46 -0.93
CA ILE A 263 0.79 22.50 0.47
C ILE A 263 1.62 23.57 1.17
N LYS A 264 0.94 24.46 1.90
CA LYS A 264 1.59 25.52 2.66
C LYS A 264 2.25 24.96 3.91
N VAL A 265 3.30 25.62 4.39
CA VAL A 265 4.01 25.22 5.62
C VAL A 265 3.06 25.15 6.81
N SER A 266 2.11 26.09 6.93
CA SER A 266 1.11 26.12 8.02
C SER A 266 0.16 24.92 8.07
N LYS A 267 0.09 24.10 7.02
CA LYS A 267 -0.78 22.92 6.95
C LYS A 267 -0.11 21.64 7.43
N LEU A 268 1.22 21.65 7.61
CA LEU A 268 1.97 20.49 8.06
C LEU A 268 2.14 20.54 9.60
N PRO A 269 2.10 19.39 10.28
CA PRO A 269 2.40 19.31 11.71
C PRO A 269 3.87 19.68 11.97
N ASP A 270 4.12 20.44 13.04
CA ASP A 270 5.46 20.93 13.41
C ASP A 270 6.38 19.84 13.99
N ASP A 271 5.79 18.80 14.57
CA ASP A 271 6.47 17.63 15.12
C ASP A 271 6.51 16.43 14.17
N GLY A 272 5.89 16.54 12.99
CA GLY A 272 5.79 15.44 12.02
C GLY A 272 4.81 14.33 12.42
N THR A 273 3.89 14.55 13.38
CA THR A 273 2.87 13.58 13.78
C THR A 273 1.69 13.58 12.80
N PHE A 274 1.43 12.44 12.16
CA PHE A 274 0.34 12.28 11.20
C PHE A 274 -0.82 11.43 11.75
N PRO A 275 -2.07 11.65 11.29
CA PRO A 275 -3.19 10.81 11.68
C PRO A 275 -3.04 9.36 11.21
N THR A 276 -3.61 8.45 11.98
CA THR A 276 -3.61 7.01 11.68
C THR A 276 -4.85 6.61 10.88
N GLY A 277 -4.79 5.46 10.20
CA GLY A 277 -5.94 4.82 9.58
C GLY A 277 -6.46 5.55 8.35
N THR A 278 -5.53 6.16 7.60
CA THR A 278 -5.83 7.02 6.46
C THR A 278 -5.79 6.27 5.12
N THR A 279 -5.20 5.06 5.07
CA THR A 279 -5.22 4.22 3.85
C THR A 279 -6.63 3.87 3.36
N LYS A 280 -7.61 3.80 4.27
CA LYS A 280 -9.01 3.54 3.94
C LYS A 280 -9.63 4.55 2.96
N PHE A 281 -9.07 5.76 2.89
CA PHE A 281 -9.54 6.85 2.01
C PHE A 281 -8.90 6.82 0.61
N GLU A 282 -7.82 6.04 0.40
CA GLU A 282 -7.04 6.10 -0.85
C GLU A 282 -7.68 5.33 -2.01
N LYS A 283 -8.34 4.20 -1.71
CA LYS A 283 -9.09 3.35 -2.65
C LYS A 283 -8.35 3.12 -3.97
N ARG A 284 -7.11 2.64 -3.89
CA ARG A 284 -6.07 2.69 -4.95
C ARG A 284 -6.53 2.21 -6.33
N ASN A 285 -7.38 1.20 -6.39
CA ASN A 285 -7.98 0.62 -7.60
C ASN A 285 -6.93 0.19 -8.63
N ILE A 286 -6.04 -0.71 -8.20
CA ILE A 286 -4.87 -1.15 -8.98
C ILE A 286 -4.98 -2.59 -9.50
N ALA A 287 -5.87 -3.41 -8.96
CA ALA A 287 -6.04 -4.79 -9.40
C ALA A 287 -6.86 -4.86 -10.70
N ASP A 288 -6.38 -5.64 -11.67
CA ASP A 288 -7.15 -5.97 -12.88
C ASP A 288 -8.19 -7.06 -12.59
N LYS A 289 -7.86 -7.99 -11.69
CA LYS A 289 -8.73 -9.08 -11.23
C LYS A 289 -8.79 -9.13 -9.71
N ILE A 290 -9.97 -9.42 -9.17
CA ILE A 290 -10.20 -9.57 -7.72
C ILE A 290 -10.88 -10.91 -7.40
N PRO A 291 -10.74 -11.45 -6.18
CA PRO A 291 -11.43 -12.67 -5.80
C PRO A 291 -12.94 -12.43 -5.65
N GLU A 292 -13.75 -13.35 -6.17
CA GLU A 292 -15.20 -13.43 -5.94
C GLU A 292 -15.54 -14.65 -5.10
N TRP A 293 -16.44 -14.48 -4.13
CA TRP A 293 -16.90 -15.56 -3.25
C TRP A 293 -17.96 -16.46 -3.90
N ASP A 294 -17.72 -17.78 -3.85
CA ASP A 294 -18.64 -18.86 -4.21
C ASP A 294 -19.27 -19.44 -2.94
N LEU A 295 -20.58 -19.24 -2.80
CA LEU A 295 -21.36 -19.61 -1.61
C LEU A 295 -21.48 -21.12 -1.42
N ASP A 296 -21.63 -21.85 -2.52
CA ASP A 296 -22.12 -23.24 -2.50
C ASP A 296 -21.08 -24.19 -1.92
N ILE A 297 -19.81 -23.90 -2.17
CA ILE A 297 -18.69 -24.76 -1.79
C ILE A 297 -17.86 -24.20 -0.64
N CYS A 298 -18.09 -22.96 -0.21
CA CYS A 298 -17.33 -22.35 0.86
C CYS A 298 -17.60 -23.01 2.22
N ILE A 299 -16.52 -23.36 2.93
CA ILE A 299 -16.59 -23.95 4.28
C ILE A 299 -16.45 -22.92 5.41
N GLN A 300 -16.35 -21.62 5.09
CA GLN A 300 -16.26 -20.52 6.05
C GLN A 300 -15.11 -20.65 7.06
N CYS A 301 -13.94 -21.16 6.62
CA CYS A 301 -12.79 -21.38 7.50
C CYS A 301 -11.97 -20.10 7.83
N GLY A 302 -12.15 -19.01 7.08
CA GLY A 302 -11.48 -17.74 7.32
C GLY A 302 -10.00 -17.66 6.87
N GLN A 303 -9.40 -18.74 6.36
CA GLN A 303 -7.98 -18.76 5.94
C GLN A 303 -7.65 -17.69 4.89
N CYS A 304 -8.57 -17.42 3.97
CA CYS A 304 -8.43 -16.38 2.95
C CYS A 304 -8.25 -14.97 3.55
N THR A 305 -8.92 -14.68 4.68
CA THR A 305 -8.79 -13.42 5.42
C THR A 305 -7.47 -13.34 6.19
N MET A 306 -6.98 -14.48 6.68
CA MET A 306 -5.77 -14.57 7.48
C MET A 306 -4.54 -14.28 6.64
N VAL A 307 -4.46 -14.88 5.45
CA VAL A 307 -3.31 -14.69 4.54
C VAL A 307 -3.37 -13.39 3.74
N CYS A 308 -4.49 -12.67 3.75
CA CYS A 308 -4.63 -11.46 2.96
C CYS A 308 -3.65 -10.38 3.47
N PRO A 309 -2.65 -9.97 2.67
CA PRO A 309 -1.62 -9.05 3.13
C PRO A 309 -2.11 -7.60 3.30
N HIS A 310 -3.30 -7.28 2.80
CA HIS A 310 -3.84 -5.91 2.82
C HIS A 310 -5.19 -5.80 3.53
N ALA A 311 -5.67 -6.86 4.19
CA ALA A 311 -7.00 -6.90 4.83
C ALA A 311 -8.19 -6.56 3.89
N CYS A 312 -8.05 -6.85 2.59
CA CYS A 312 -9.05 -6.59 1.56
C CYS A 312 -10.14 -7.67 1.45
N ILE A 313 -10.05 -8.75 2.24
CA ILE A 313 -11.09 -9.78 2.31
C ILE A 313 -11.37 -10.08 3.78
N ARG A 314 -12.63 -9.94 4.17
CA ARG A 314 -13.07 -10.02 5.59
C ARG A 314 -14.30 -10.91 5.71
N LEU A 315 -14.39 -11.58 6.86
CA LEU A 315 -15.48 -12.49 7.19
C LEU A 315 -16.19 -11.97 8.44
N LYS A 316 -17.52 -11.85 8.39
CA LYS A 316 -18.35 -11.57 9.57
C LYS A 316 -19.45 -12.61 9.71
N ALA A 317 -19.82 -12.93 10.95
CA ALA A 317 -21.06 -13.61 11.27
C ALA A 317 -21.97 -12.63 12.04
N TYR A 318 -23.24 -12.54 11.65
CA TYR A 318 -24.16 -11.50 12.14
C TYR A 318 -25.62 -11.96 12.08
N GLN A 319 -26.51 -11.26 12.79
CA GLN A 319 -27.92 -11.63 12.87
C GLN A 319 -28.67 -11.38 11.54
N PRO A 320 -29.58 -12.28 11.11
CA PRO A 320 -30.24 -12.19 9.80
C PRO A 320 -31.00 -10.88 9.54
N GLU A 321 -31.48 -10.21 10.59
CA GLU A 321 -32.27 -8.98 10.51
C GLU A 321 -31.50 -7.83 9.85
N LEU A 322 -30.17 -7.85 9.95
CA LEU A 322 -29.31 -6.83 9.34
C LEU A 322 -29.37 -6.89 7.81
N LEU A 323 -29.69 -8.04 7.22
CA LEU A 323 -29.83 -8.21 5.77
C LEU A 323 -31.02 -7.45 5.17
N LYS A 324 -31.97 -6.97 5.98
CA LYS A 324 -33.11 -6.18 5.49
C LYS A 324 -32.67 -4.90 4.76
N LYS A 325 -31.48 -4.39 5.07
CA LYS A 325 -30.87 -3.20 4.46
C LYS A 325 -29.78 -3.53 3.43
N ALA A 326 -29.59 -4.80 3.10
CA ALA A 326 -28.52 -5.22 2.20
C ALA A 326 -28.78 -4.72 0.76
N PRO A 327 -27.74 -4.24 0.05
CA PRO A 327 -27.88 -3.88 -1.35
C PRO A 327 -28.13 -5.11 -2.24
N ALA A 328 -28.68 -4.88 -3.42
CA ALA A 328 -28.90 -5.93 -4.40
C ALA A 328 -27.57 -6.61 -4.79
N GLY A 329 -27.53 -7.94 -4.69
CA GLY A 329 -26.32 -8.72 -4.98
C GLY A 329 -25.36 -8.90 -3.79
N PHE A 330 -25.72 -8.45 -2.59
CA PHE A 330 -24.96 -8.74 -1.38
C PHE A 330 -25.05 -10.24 -1.03
N LYS A 331 -23.91 -10.93 -1.10
CA LYS A 331 -23.82 -12.37 -0.87
C LYS A 331 -23.82 -12.68 0.63
N SER A 332 -24.64 -13.64 1.04
CA SER A 332 -24.65 -14.17 2.41
C SER A 332 -25.02 -15.66 2.40
N ALA A 333 -24.58 -16.40 3.41
CA ALA A 333 -24.93 -17.80 3.64
C ALA A 333 -25.25 -18.02 5.12
N ASP A 334 -25.86 -19.15 5.47
CA ASP A 334 -25.97 -19.55 6.89
C ASP A 334 -24.58 -19.71 7.50
N ALA A 335 -24.37 -19.12 8.67
CA ALA A 335 -23.11 -19.25 9.38
C ALA A 335 -22.92 -20.70 9.82
N ARG A 336 -21.73 -21.25 9.56
CA ARG A 336 -21.37 -22.62 9.97
C ARG A 336 -20.69 -22.59 11.33
N GLY A 337 -20.97 -23.57 12.19
CA GLY A 337 -20.37 -23.70 13.54
C GLY A 337 -21.39 -23.37 14.63
N LYS A 338 -21.41 -24.19 15.69
CA LYS A 338 -22.43 -24.14 16.76
C LYS A 338 -22.51 -22.78 17.45
N GLU A 339 -21.36 -22.11 17.56
CA GLU A 339 -21.24 -20.77 18.14
C GLU A 339 -21.92 -19.67 17.31
N PHE A 340 -22.31 -19.96 16.07
CA PHE A 340 -22.98 -19.04 15.15
C PHE A 340 -24.36 -19.55 14.69
N ASP A 341 -24.95 -20.51 15.41
CA ASP A 341 -26.26 -21.07 15.06
C ASP A 341 -27.32 -19.96 14.96
N GLY A 342 -28.08 -19.96 13.85
CA GLY A 342 -29.08 -18.93 13.55
C GLY A 342 -28.53 -17.63 12.94
N MET A 343 -27.21 -17.46 12.84
CA MET A 343 -26.59 -16.29 12.21
C MET A 343 -26.36 -16.49 10.71
N LYS A 344 -26.14 -15.37 10.00
CA LYS A 344 -25.65 -15.34 8.63
C LYS A 344 -24.16 -15.01 8.62
N ALA A 345 -23.46 -15.46 7.58
CA ALA A 345 -22.06 -15.13 7.34
C ALA A 345 -21.87 -14.53 5.95
N THR A 346 -20.95 -13.57 5.86
CA THR A 346 -20.49 -13.00 4.59
C THR A 346 -18.98 -12.90 4.55
N LEU A 347 -18.38 -13.41 3.46
CA LEU A 347 -17.01 -13.13 3.06
C LEU A 347 -17.04 -12.01 2.00
N GLN A 348 -16.66 -10.80 2.37
CA GLN A 348 -16.71 -9.63 1.50
C GLN A 348 -15.31 -9.16 1.09
N ILE A 349 -15.20 -8.64 -0.13
CA ILE A 349 -13.96 -8.17 -0.74
C ILE A 349 -14.04 -6.65 -0.93
N ALA A 350 -12.97 -5.93 -0.62
CA ALA A 350 -12.79 -4.51 -0.89
C ALA A 350 -12.24 -4.35 -2.32
N PRO A 351 -13.09 -4.02 -3.32
CA PRO A 351 -12.69 -4.08 -4.72
C PRO A 351 -11.57 -3.10 -5.07
N GLU A 352 -11.59 -1.92 -4.48
CA GLU A 352 -10.65 -0.84 -4.79
C GLU A 352 -9.36 -0.90 -3.96
N ASP A 353 -9.30 -1.74 -2.93
CA ASP A 353 -8.09 -1.92 -2.11
C ASP A 353 -7.38 -3.24 -2.40
N CYS A 354 -8.06 -4.21 -3.00
CA CYS A 354 -7.46 -5.48 -3.42
C CYS A 354 -6.30 -5.23 -4.39
N THR A 355 -5.19 -5.95 -4.20
CA THR A 355 -4.02 -5.88 -5.09
C THR A 355 -3.94 -7.05 -6.08
N GLY A 356 -4.95 -7.92 -6.11
CA GLY A 356 -5.03 -9.05 -7.04
C GLY A 356 -3.94 -10.12 -6.86
N CYS A 357 -3.35 -10.28 -5.65
CA CYS A 357 -2.22 -11.18 -5.46
C CYS A 357 -2.55 -12.69 -5.49
N GLY A 358 -3.82 -13.05 -5.32
CA GLY A 358 -4.27 -14.45 -5.35
C GLY A 358 -3.90 -15.29 -4.13
N ALA A 359 -3.23 -14.73 -3.10
CA ALA A 359 -2.85 -15.47 -1.89
C ALA A 359 -4.05 -16.14 -1.21
N CYS A 360 -5.19 -15.44 -1.15
CA CYS A 360 -6.45 -15.96 -0.62
C CYS A 360 -6.95 -17.18 -1.40
N ILE A 361 -6.88 -17.14 -2.73
CA ILE A 361 -7.28 -18.24 -3.62
C ILE A 361 -6.32 -19.41 -3.42
N ASN A 362 -5.01 -19.14 -3.37
CA ASN A 362 -4.01 -20.18 -3.22
C ASN A 362 -4.21 -20.99 -1.92
N ILE A 363 -4.43 -20.32 -0.79
CA ILE A 363 -4.63 -21.00 0.49
C ILE A 363 -5.99 -21.69 0.61
N CYS A 364 -7.00 -21.32 -0.19
CA CYS A 364 -8.33 -21.87 -0.05
C CYS A 364 -8.29 -23.41 -0.15
N PRO A 365 -8.72 -24.14 0.92
CA PRO A 365 -8.58 -25.59 0.99
C PRO A 365 -9.68 -26.34 0.23
N VAL A 366 -10.75 -25.64 -0.17
CA VAL A 366 -11.86 -26.20 -0.91
C VAL A 366 -11.44 -26.54 -2.33
N LYS A 367 -11.76 -27.76 -2.76
CA LYS A 367 -11.68 -28.21 -4.15
C LYS A 367 -13.09 -28.46 -4.66
N ASN A 368 -13.46 -27.86 -5.79
CA ASN A 368 -14.73 -28.13 -6.43
C ASN A 368 -14.71 -29.56 -7.02
N LYS A 369 -15.81 -30.31 -6.84
CA LYS A 369 -15.93 -31.70 -7.33
C LYS A 369 -16.32 -31.80 -8.81
N LYS A 370 -16.87 -30.73 -9.38
CA LYS A 370 -17.41 -30.68 -10.76
C LYS A 370 -16.45 -30.00 -11.74
N GLU A 371 -15.67 -29.04 -11.28
CA GLU A 371 -14.79 -28.22 -12.11
C GLU A 371 -13.39 -28.20 -11.51
N GLU A 372 -12.43 -28.78 -12.20
CA GLU A 372 -11.04 -28.86 -11.74
C GLU A 372 -10.43 -27.45 -11.63
N GLY A 373 -9.66 -27.21 -10.56
CA GLY A 373 -9.03 -25.91 -10.31
C GLY A 373 -9.94 -24.86 -9.68
N LYS A 374 -11.27 -25.01 -9.74
CA LYS A 374 -12.21 -24.09 -9.08
C LYS A 374 -12.21 -24.25 -7.56
N LYS A 375 -12.11 -23.13 -6.86
CA LYS A 375 -12.12 -23.03 -5.39
C LYS A 375 -13.31 -22.22 -4.90
N ALA A 376 -13.47 -22.07 -3.58
CA ALA A 376 -14.54 -21.25 -3.00
C ALA A 376 -14.38 -19.73 -3.22
N ILE A 377 -13.24 -19.32 -3.76
CA ILE A 377 -12.93 -17.96 -4.19
C ILE A 377 -12.08 -18.04 -5.45
N ASN A 378 -12.43 -17.28 -6.49
CA ASN A 378 -11.74 -17.30 -7.79
C ASN A 378 -11.65 -15.89 -8.37
N PHE A 379 -10.75 -15.66 -9.32
CA PHE A 379 -10.62 -14.34 -9.94
C PHE A 379 -11.78 -14.03 -10.89
N VAL A 380 -12.23 -12.78 -10.82
CA VAL A 380 -13.10 -12.13 -11.81
C VAL A 380 -12.50 -10.79 -12.21
N ASP A 381 -12.89 -10.27 -13.38
CA ASP A 381 -12.43 -8.96 -13.85
C ASP A 381 -12.99 -7.86 -12.95
N GLN A 382 -12.09 -7.09 -12.35
CA GLN A 382 -12.43 -6.11 -11.32
C GLN A 382 -13.40 -5.04 -11.86
N ILE A 383 -13.18 -4.58 -13.10
CA ILE A 383 -14.00 -3.54 -13.73
C ILE A 383 -15.47 -3.97 -13.88
N SER A 384 -15.73 -5.27 -14.06
CA SER A 384 -17.08 -5.81 -14.26
C SER A 384 -17.90 -5.87 -12.96
N VAL A 385 -17.23 -5.86 -11.81
CA VAL A 385 -17.87 -6.01 -10.50
C VAL A 385 -17.71 -4.81 -9.57
N ARG A 386 -16.79 -3.88 -9.88
CA ARG A 386 -16.38 -2.75 -9.01
C ARG A 386 -17.56 -2.02 -8.39
N GLU A 387 -18.46 -1.48 -9.21
CA GLU A 387 -19.55 -0.63 -8.72
C GLU A 387 -20.49 -1.35 -7.74
N LYS A 388 -20.77 -2.62 -8.02
CA LYS A 388 -21.59 -3.49 -7.16
C LYS A 388 -20.85 -3.80 -5.86
N GLU A 389 -19.58 -4.20 -5.96
CA GLU A 389 -18.80 -4.62 -4.80
C GLU A 389 -18.39 -3.46 -3.89
N VAL A 390 -18.31 -2.22 -4.40
CA VAL A 390 -18.12 -1.02 -3.56
C VAL A 390 -19.33 -0.85 -2.62
N LYS A 391 -20.55 -0.92 -3.17
CA LYS A 391 -21.79 -0.84 -2.37
C LYS A 391 -21.90 -2.00 -1.36
N ASN A 392 -21.53 -3.21 -1.78
CA ASN A 392 -21.50 -4.38 -0.89
C ASN A 392 -20.45 -4.22 0.22
N TRP A 393 -19.27 -3.67 -0.09
CA TRP A 393 -18.21 -3.40 0.86
C TRP A 393 -18.63 -2.36 1.91
N ASP A 394 -19.23 -1.25 1.47
CA ASP A 394 -19.73 -0.21 2.38
C ASP A 394 -20.82 -0.74 3.32
N PHE A 395 -21.75 -1.54 2.78
CA PHE A 395 -22.74 -2.22 3.60
C PHE A 395 -22.10 -3.20 4.60
N PHE A 396 -21.13 -4.00 4.16
CA PHE A 396 -20.40 -4.92 5.05
C PHE A 396 -19.67 -4.19 6.19
N LEU A 397 -19.09 -3.03 5.92
CA LEU A 397 -18.46 -2.20 6.96
C LEU A 397 -19.48 -1.67 7.98
N SER A 398 -20.73 -1.44 7.58
CA SER A 398 -21.82 -1.01 8.47
C SER A 398 -22.34 -2.11 9.41
N ILE A 399 -22.08 -3.39 9.10
CA ILE A 399 -22.47 -4.52 9.95
C ILE A 399 -21.58 -4.54 11.20
N PRO A 400 -22.15 -4.68 12.42
CA PRO A 400 -21.36 -4.80 13.65
C PRO A 400 -20.33 -5.94 13.61
N GLU A 401 -19.26 -5.82 14.37
CA GLU A 401 -18.26 -6.88 14.50
C GLU A 401 -18.85 -8.13 15.16
N THR A 402 -18.36 -9.31 14.75
CA THR A 402 -18.85 -10.61 15.25
C THR A 402 -18.60 -10.72 16.77
N PRO A 403 -19.63 -10.98 17.60
CA PRO A 403 -19.45 -11.14 19.04
C PRO A 403 -18.88 -12.53 19.40
N GLY A 404 -18.32 -12.67 20.61
CA GLY A 404 -18.02 -13.99 21.21
C GLY A 404 -16.95 -14.82 20.50
N LEU A 405 -16.00 -14.18 19.81
CA LEU A 405 -14.98 -14.89 19.03
C LEU A 405 -13.99 -15.67 19.91
N ASN A 406 -13.74 -16.93 19.57
CA ASN A 406 -12.62 -17.70 20.12
C ASN A 406 -11.33 -17.39 19.36
N LEU A 407 -10.53 -16.47 19.90
CA LEU A 407 -9.26 -16.01 19.30
C LEU A 407 -8.13 -17.06 19.34
N GLY A 408 -8.34 -18.21 19.99
CA GLY A 408 -7.43 -19.37 19.89
C GLY A 408 -7.56 -20.15 18.58
N THR A 409 -8.49 -19.77 17.70
CA THR A 409 -8.74 -20.45 16.42
C THR A 409 -8.52 -19.54 15.22
N ILE A 410 -8.08 -20.10 14.10
CA ILE A 410 -7.92 -19.39 12.81
C ILE A 410 -9.21 -18.65 12.44
N LYS A 411 -10.37 -19.30 12.61
CA LYS A 411 -11.67 -18.73 12.24
C LYS A 411 -12.07 -17.57 13.14
N GLY A 412 -11.79 -17.65 14.45
CA GLY A 412 -12.04 -16.55 15.38
C GLY A 412 -11.20 -15.32 15.04
N ILE A 413 -9.90 -15.50 14.80
CA ILE A 413 -9.02 -14.39 14.38
C ILE A 413 -9.45 -13.83 13.02
N ALA A 414 -9.82 -14.69 12.08
CA ALA A 414 -10.31 -14.29 10.75
C ALA A 414 -11.54 -13.37 10.77
N MET A 415 -12.37 -13.48 11.81
CA MET A 415 -13.57 -12.67 12.00
C MET A 415 -13.36 -11.42 12.87
N LYS A 416 -12.17 -11.25 13.46
CA LYS A 416 -11.82 -10.07 14.26
C LYS A 416 -11.43 -8.91 13.34
N LYS A 417 -11.93 -7.70 13.61
CA LYS A 417 -11.56 -6.48 12.86
C LYS A 417 -10.02 -6.31 12.80
N PRO A 418 -9.41 -6.24 11.61
CA PRO A 418 -8.00 -5.87 11.48
C PRO A 418 -7.80 -4.39 11.80
N LEU A 419 -6.73 -4.09 12.54
CA LEU A 419 -6.29 -2.72 12.83
C LEU A 419 -5.01 -2.37 12.06
N PHE A 420 -4.77 -3.08 10.95
CA PHE A 420 -3.75 -2.80 9.96
C PHE A 420 -4.32 -3.20 8.60
N GLU A 421 -4.61 -2.22 7.74
CA GLU A 421 -5.32 -2.44 6.47
C GLU A 421 -4.77 -1.57 5.34
N PHE A 422 -4.84 -2.11 4.12
CA PHE A 422 -4.60 -1.40 2.86
C PHE A 422 -3.22 -0.74 2.75
N SER A 423 -2.19 -1.35 3.36
CA SER A 423 -0.83 -0.80 3.38
C SER A 423 -0.19 -0.68 1.98
N GLY A 424 0.86 0.13 1.89
CA GLY A 424 1.68 0.29 0.68
C GLY A 424 2.57 -0.92 0.32
N ALA A 425 2.37 -2.07 0.95
CA ALA A 425 3.17 -3.28 0.74
C ALA A 425 2.92 -3.92 -0.64
N CYS A 426 3.86 -4.75 -1.09
CA CYS A 426 3.76 -5.49 -2.34
C CYS A 426 2.51 -6.38 -2.40
N ALA A 427 1.97 -6.61 -3.60
CA ALA A 427 0.96 -7.63 -3.82
C ALA A 427 1.50 -9.00 -3.38
N GLY A 428 0.86 -9.63 -2.39
CA GLY A 428 1.33 -10.91 -1.83
C GLY A 428 2.49 -10.79 -0.84
N CYS A 429 2.70 -9.61 -0.23
CA CYS A 429 3.74 -9.42 0.79
C CYS A 429 3.64 -10.47 1.91
N GLY A 430 4.78 -11.11 2.24
CA GLY A 430 4.85 -12.11 3.30
C GLY A 430 4.88 -11.53 4.72
N GLU A 431 5.15 -10.23 4.88
CA GLU A 431 5.30 -9.61 6.21
C GLU A 431 3.96 -9.20 6.83
N THR A 432 3.11 -8.54 6.04
CA THR A 432 1.91 -7.86 6.56
C THR A 432 0.81 -8.76 7.12
N PRO A 433 0.63 -10.05 6.71
CA PRO A 433 -0.30 -10.94 7.41
C PRO A 433 0.01 -11.09 8.91
N TYR A 434 1.29 -11.08 9.29
CA TYR A 434 1.73 -11.17 10.68
C TYR A 434 1.44 -9.87 11.45
N VAL A 435 1.76 -8.71 10.85
CA VAL A 435 1.45 -7.39 11.45
C VAL A 435 -0.06 -7.19 11.61
N LYS A 436 -0.85 -7.62 10.60
CA LYS A 436 -2.32 -7.63 10.66
C LYS A 436 -2.81 -8.48 11.82
N MET A 437 -2.30 -9.70 11.98
CA MET A 437 -2.70 -10.59 13.08
C MET A 437 -2.35 -9.99 14.45
N MET A 438 -1.15 -9.44 14.61
CA MET A 438 -0.77 -8.71 15.83
C MET A 438 -1.76 -7.57 16.13
N SER A 439 -2.13 -6.79 15.11
CA SER A 439 -3.10 -5.70 15.26
C SER A 439 -4.51 -6.18 15.65
N GLN A 440 -4.92 -7.37 15.21
CA GLN A 440 -6.23 -7.96 15.55
C GLN A 440 -6.29 -8.40 17.01
N LEU A 441 -5.18 -8.92 17.54
CA LEU A 441 -5.09 -9.49 18.88
C LEU A 441 -4.76 -8.45 19.96
N PHE A 442 -3.92 -7.46 19.64
CA PHE A 442 -3.36 -6.55 20.64
C PHE A 442 -3.48 -5.07 20.28
N GLY A 443 -4.01 -4.76 19.09
CA GLY A 443 -3.90 -3.43 18.51
C GLY A 443 -4.62 -2.34 19.29
N ASP A 444 -5.62 -2.67 20.08
CA ASP A 444 -6.34 -1.73 20.95
C ASP A 444 -5.51 -1.20 22.14
N ARG A 445 -4.32 -1.77 22.37
CA ARG A 445 -3.37 -1.39 23.43
C ARG A 445 -1.91 -1.56 23.02
N ALA A 446 -1.65 -1.70 21.72
CA ALA A 446 -0.31 -1.87 21.17
C ALA A 446 0.42 -0.52 21.10
N VAL A 447 1.69 -0.53 21.49
CA VAL A 447 2.65 0.55 21.25
C VAL A 447 3.81 -0.04 20.47
N ILE A 448 4.06 0.47 19.27
CA ILE A 448 4.95 -0.13 18.28
C ILE A 448 6.17 0.77 18.06
N ALA A 449 7.34 0.22 18.39
CA ALA A 449 8.63 0.71 17.94
C ALA A 449 9.04 -0.06 16.68
N ASN A 450 9.06 0.59 15.53
CA ASN A 450 9.33 -0.06 14.25
C ASN A 450 10.70 0.36 13.71
N ALA A 451 11.58 -0.61 13.46
CA ALA A 451 12.86 -0.39 12.80
C ALA A 451 12.65 0.07 11.35
N THR A 452 13.58 0.89 10.86
CA THR A 452 13.57 1.29 9.45
C THR A 452 13.77 0.08 8.53
N GLY A 453 13.00 0.01 7.45
CA GLY A 453 12.93 -1.15 6.56
C GLY A 453 11.55 -1.28 5.91
N CYS A 454 11.24 -2.42 5.29
CA CYS A 454 9.94 -2.63 4.64
C CYS A 454 8.77 -2.28 5.55
N SER A 455 8.82 -2.72 6.80
CA SER A 455 7.78 -2.49 7.80
C SER A 455 7.53 -1.04 8.11
N SER A 456 8.58 -0.20 8.14
CA SER A 456 8.39 1.25 8.26
C SER A 456 7.83 1.87 6.98
N ILE A 457 8.25 1.38 5.81
CA ILE A 457 7.80 1.93 4.53
C ILE A 457 6.32 1.63 4.29
N TYR A 458 5.87 0.39 4.42
CA TYR A 458 4.44 0.13 4.27
C TYR A 458 3.62 0.52 5.50
N GLY A 459 4.26 0.71 6.67
CA GLY A 459 3.61 0.95 7.96
C GLY A 459 3.42 2.42 8.32
N GLY A 460 4.20 3.34 7.74
CA GLY A 460 4.15 4.76 8.11
C GLY A 460 4.61 5.73 7.03
N ASN A 461 4.72 5.31 5.78
CA ASN A 461 5.11 6.20 4.70
C ASN A 461 3.93 7.04 4.18
N LEU A 462 4.09 8.36 4.25
CA LEU A 462 3.10 9.34 3.79
C LEU A 462 2.78 9.18 2.29
N PRO A 463 1.56 9.51 1.86
CA PRO A 463 0.53 10.24 2.59
C PRO A 463 -0.40 9.39 3.45
N THR A 464 -0.34 8.06 3.41
CA THR A 464 -1.34 7.22 4.07
C THR A 464 -0.73 6.19 5.02
N THR A 465 -1.37 6.00 6.16
CA THR A 465 -0.93 5.12 7.24
C THR A 465 -1.96 3.99 7.47
N PRO A 466 -1.52 2.71 7.52
CA PRO A 466 -2.42 1.55 7.55
C PRO A 466 -2.94 1.16 8.94
N TYR A 467 -2.33 1.66 10.02
CA TYR A 467 -2.74 1.31 11.38
C TYR A 467 -4.09 1.98 11.69
N CYS A 468 -5.10 1.21 12.04
CA CYS A 468 -6.47 1.72 12.21
C CYS A 468 -6.91 1.70 13.68
N THR A 469 -8.05 2.33 13.93
CA THR A 469 -8.70 2.31 15.24
C THR A 469 -9.96 1.45 15.23
N ARG A 470 -10.31 0.95 16.41
CA ARG A 470 -11.65 0.50 16.76
C ARG A 470 -12.62 1.69 16.72
N ASP A 471 -13.89 1.39 16.88
CA ASP A 471 -14.98 2.38 16.83
C ASP A 471 -14.95 3.31 18.05
N ASP A 472 -14.28 2.89 19.13
CA ASP A 472 -14.01 3.69 20.33
C ASP A 472 -12.73 4.55 20.23
N GLY A 473 -12.10 4.60 19.06
CA GLY A 473 -10.89 5.38 18.78
C GLY A 473 -9.58 4.72 19.22
N ARG A 474 -9.60 3.52 19.81
CA ARG A 474 -8.38 2.83 20.24
C ARG A 474 -7.73 2.05 19.10
N GLY A 475 -6.42 2.17 18.95
CA GLY A 475 -5.65 1.46 17.93
C GLY A 475 -4.16 1.50 18.25
N PRO A 476 -3.32 0.88 17.40
CA PRO A 476 -1.89 0.84 17.63
C PRO A 476 -1.29 2.24 17.58
N ALA A 477 -0.54 2.61 18.63
CA ALA A 477 0.38 3.74 18.55
C ALA A 477 1.65 3.27 17.84
N TRP A 478 2.04 3.94 16.77
CA TRP A 478 3.16 3.52 15.93
C TRP A 478 4.19 4.63 15.80
N SER A 479 5.47 4.27 15.91
CA SER A 479 6.58 5.17 15.64
C SER A 479 7.77 4.42 15.06
N ASN A 480 8.48 5.08 14.15
CA ASN A 480 9.78 4.68 13.63
C ASN A 480 10.82 5.68 14.10
N SER A 481 11.81 5.21 14.87
CA SER A 481 12.98 6.01 15.25
C SER A 481 14.02 5.91 14.13
N LEU A 482 14.99 5.00 14.25
CA LEU A 482 16.03 4.78 13.25
C LEU A 482 16.04 3.32 12.77
N PHE A 483 17.09 2.94 12.04
CA PHE A 483 17.25 1.56 11.58
C PHE A 483 17.83 0.68 12.68
N GLU A 484 18.79 1.22 13.41
CA GLU A 484 19.66 0.55 14.37
C GLU A 484 19.07 0.43 15.77
N ASP A 485 18.16 1.32 16.17
CA ASP A 485 17.81 1.56 17.58
C ASP A 485 16.41 1.06 17.99
N ALA A 486 15.70 0.32 17.14
CA ALA A 486 14.31 -0.01 17.41
C ALA A 486 14.10 -0.82 18.70
N ALA A 487 15.09 -1.64 19.08
CA ALA A 487 15.02 -2.42 20.32
C ALA A 487 15.05 -1.49 21.54
N GLU A 488 16.05 -0.62 21.58
CA GLU A 488 16.28 0.38 22.63
C GLU A 488 15.12 1.39 22.69
N PHE A 489 14.60 1.77 21.52
CA PHE A 489 13.45 2.66 21.41
C PHE A 489 12.20 2.04 22.04
N GLY A 490 11.88 0.78 21.70
CA GLY A 490 10.77 0.06 22.33
C GLY A 490 11.02 -0.23 23.82
N MET A 491 12.26 -0.45 24.24
CA MET A 491 12.63 -0.54 25.65
C MET A 491 12.33 0.77 26.39
N GLY A 492 12.62 1.93 25.78
CA GLY A 492 12.23 3.24 26.30
C GLY A 492 10.71 3.37 26.49
N MET A 493 9.93 2.91 25.50
CA MET A 493 8.45 2.87 25.61
C MET A 493 7.99 1.96 26.74
N ARG A 494 8.63 0.80 26.95
CA ARG A 494 8.34 -0.12 28.06
C ARG A 494 8.64 0.51 29.42
N LEU A 495 9.79 1.15 29.57
CA LEU A 495 10.18 1.83 30.81
C LEU A 495 9.21 2.96 31.15
N ASN A 496 8.78 3.74 30.15
CA ASN A 496 7.75 4.75 30.33
C ASN A 496 6.42 4.14 30.81
N ALA A 497 5.94 3.10 30.12
CA ALA A 497 4.69 2.45 30.47
C ALA A 497 4.73 1.82 31.88
N ASP A 498 5.85 1.21 32.28
CA ASP A 498 6.06 0.70 33.64
C ASP A 498 5.94 1.83 34.67
N LYS A 499 6.67 2.93 34.46
CA LYS A 499 6.72 4.01 35.44
C LYS A 499 5.38 4.74 35.58
N MET A 500 4.70 4.98 34.47
CA MET A 500 3.38 5.61 34.49
C MET A 500 2.32 4.70 35.12
N THR A 501 2.40 3.39 34.91
CA THR A 501 1.53 2.40 35.57
C THR A 501 1.77 2.39 37.08
N GLU A 502 3.04 2.35 37.50
CA GLU A 502 3.42 2.40 38.92
C GLU A 502 2.85 3.66 39.58
N TYR A 503 3.11 4.82 38.98
CA TYR A 503 2.65 6.10 39.52
C TYR A 503 1.12 6.22 39.58
N ALA A 504 0.41 5.80 38.52
CA ALA A 504 -1.07 5.77 38.53
C ALA A 504 -1.60 4.88 39.68
N ARG A 505 -0.96 3.73 39.89
CA ARG A 505 -1.32 2.80 40.96
C ARG A 505 -1.00 3.35 42.35
N GLU A 506 0.12 4.05 42.54
CA GLU A 506 0.46 4.73 43.79
C GLU A 506 -0.57 5.80 44.14
N LEU A 507 -0.99 6.61 43.16
CA LEU A 507 -2.03 7.62 43.34
C LEU A 507 -3.37 7.00 43.74
N VAL A 508 -3.76 5.88 43.12
CA VAL A 508 -4.98 5.14 43.51
C VAL A 508 -4.88 4.60 44.94
N LYS A 509 -3.73 4.03 45.33
CA LYS A 509 -3.50 3.51 46.69
C LYS A 509 -3.53 4.63 47.74
N ALA A 510 -2.80 5.72 47.50
CA ALA A 510 -2.71 6.85 48.43
C ALA A 510 -4.06 7.52 48.67
N ASN A 511 -4.96 7.46 47.68
CA ASN A 511 -6.27 8.10 47.71
C ASN A 511 -7.42 7.08 47.82
N LYS A 512 -7.15 5.87 48.32
CA LYS A 512 -8.16 4.79 48.45
C LYS A 512 -9.41 5.24 49.20
N ALA A 513 -9.26 5.99 50.30
CA ALA A 513 -10.40 6.51 51.06
C ALA A 513 -11.31 7.43 50.22
N SER A 514 -10.71 8.26 49.36
CA SER A 514 -11.43 9.18 48.46
C SER A 514 -12.07 8.48 47.26
N LEU A 515 -11.60 7.28 46.91
CA LEU A 515 -12.04 6.50 45.74
C LEU A 515 -12.98 5.34 46.12
N GLY A 516 -13.01 4.92 47.39
CA GLY A 516 -13.84 3.83 47.88
C GLY A 516 -13.57 2.51 47.16
N ALA A 517 -14.64 1.74 46.91
CA ALA A 517 -14.56 0.42 46.27
C ALA A 517 -13.99 0.44 44.83
N LEU A 518 -14.00 1.59 44.16
CA LEU A 518 -13.42 1.72 42.82
C LEU A 518 -11.90 1.53 42.83
N ALA A 519 -11.23 1.92 43.93
CA ALA A 519 -9.81 1.66 44.08
C ALA A 519 -9.53 0.16 44.02
N ASP A 520 -10.25 -0.66 44.78
CA ASP A 520 -10.03 -2.12 44.80
C ASP A 520 -10.29 -2.74 43.43
N LYS A 521 -11.38 -2.36 42.75
CA LYS A 521 -11.65 -2.81 41.37
C LYS A 521 -10.51 -2.51 40.40
N LEU A 522 -9.91 -1.33 40.50
CA LEU A 522 -8.78 -0.92 39.65
C LEU A 522 -7.49 -1.65 40.00
N LEU A 523 -7.24 -1.88 41.28
CA LEU A 523 -5.99 -2.46 41.77
C LEU A 523 -5.98 -4.00 41.63
N ASP A 524 -7.12 -4.66 41.81
CA ASP A 524 -7.21 -6.12 41.88
C ASP A 524 -7.44 -6.77 40.50
N ASN A 525 -7.77 -5.98 39.48
CA ASN A 525 -7.92 -6.50 38.11
C ASN A 525 -6.56 -6.89 37.52
N ALA A 526 -6.32 -8.20 37.42
CA ALA A 526 -5.10 -8.78 36.87
C ALA A 526 -4.94 -8.61 35.35
N GLN A 527 -5.99 -8.24 34.61
CA GLN A 527 -5.97 -8.03 33.16
C GLN A 527 -5.42 -9.24 32.38
N ALA A 528 -5.80 -10.46 32.80
CA ALA A 528 -5.29 -11.71 32.27
C ALA A 528 -5.78 -12.04 30.84
N ASP A 529 -6.90 -11.47 30.42
CA ASP A 529 -7.49 -11.64 29.09
C ASP A 529 -8.18 -10.34 28.61
N ASP A 530 -8.67 -10.36 27.37
CA ASP A 530 -9.35 -9.21 26.76
C ASP A 530 -10.60 -8.78 27.53
N ALA A 531 -11.33 -9.71 28.16
CA ALA A 531 -12.54 -9.39 28.93
C ALA A 531 -12.18 -8.62 30.22
N ALA A 532 -11.14 -9.04 30.91
CA ALA A 532 -10.60 -8.35 32.08
C ALA A 532 -10.06 -6.96 31.71
N ILE A 533 -9.45 -6.81 30.54
CA ILE A 533 -8.99 -5.51 30.01
C ILE A 533 -10.18 -4.59 29.71
N GLU A 534 -11.25 -5.08 29.07
CA GLU A 534 -12.45 -4.27 28.85
C GLU A 534 -13.13 -3.88 30.17
N ALA A 535 -13.18 -4.79 31.15
CA ALA A 535 -13.66 -4.46 32.49
C ALA A 535 -12.81 -3.37 33.16
N GLN A 536 -11.48 -3.42 33.01
CA GLN A 536 -10.59 -2.39 33.52
C GLN A 536 -10.84 -1.04 32.84
N ARG A 537 -11.12 -1.02 31.54
CA ARG A 537 -11.47 0.22 30.82
C ARG A 537 -12.73 0.86 31.36
N VAL A 538 -13.74 0.06 31.71
CA VAL A 538 -14.95 0.55 32.39
C VAL A 538 -14.59 1.20 33.74
N ASN A 539 -13.77 0.53 34.55
CA ASN A 539 -13.32 1.06 35.84
C ASN A 539 -12.51 2.38 35.67
N VAL A 540 -11.62 2.45 34.67
CA VAL A 540 -10.82 3.66 34.38
C VAL A 540 -11.70 4.82 33.90
N ALA A 541 -12.74 4.54 33.09
CA ALA A 541 -13.70 5.55 32.68
C ALA A 541 -14.52 6.06 33.87
N GLU A 542 -14.94 5.17 34.76
CA GLU A 542 -15.62 5.52 36.02
C GLU A 542 -14.72 6.38 36.91
N LEU A 543 -13.43 6.03 37.01
CA LEU A 543 -12.42 6.81 37.75
C LEU A 543 -12.33 8.22 37.20
N LYS A 544 -12.07 8.38 35.90
CA LYS A 544 -11.94 9.70 35.26
C LYS A 544 -13.20 10.55 35.47
N LYS A 545 -14.39 9.94 35.43
CA LYS A 545 -15.65 10.63 35.72
C LYS A 545 -15.75 11.06 37.19
N ALA A 546 -15.36 10.21 38.12
CA ALA A 546 -15.47 10.47 39.57
C ALA A 546 -14.52 11.58 40.07
N ILE A 547 -13.34 11.72 39.44
CA ILE A 547 -12.33 12.69 39.90
C ILE A 547 -12.05 13.84 38.92
N GLY A 548 -12.59 13.82 37.70
CA GLY A 548 -12.27 14.81 36.65
C GLY A 548 -12.63 16.26 36.99
N GLY A 549 -13.58 16.49 37.90
CA GLY A 549 -13.95 17.83 38.39
C GLY A 549 -13.27 18.26 39.69
N LYS A 550 -12.43 17.39 40.29
CA LYS A 550 -11.77 17.66 41.57
C LYS A 550 -10.64 18.68 41.39
N LYS A 551 -10.44 19.54 42.40
CA LYS A 551 -9.44 20.61 42.35
C LYS A 551 -8.08 20.15 42.89
N GLU A 552 -8.08 19.10 43.68
CA GLU A 552 -6.92 18.48 44.32
C GLU A 552 -5.88 18.04 43.27
N SER A 553 -4.60 18.28 43.56
CA SER A 553 -3.49 17.98 42.63
C SER A 553 -3.43 16.51 42.25
N TRP A 554 -3.55 15.61 43.25
CA TRP A 554 -3.53 14.16 43.05
C TRP A 554 -4.59 13.68 42.06
N ALA A 555 -5.75 14.35 42.02
CA ALA A 555 -6.85 13.97 41.14
C ALA A 555 -6.53 14.36 39.68
N LYS A 556 -5.98 15.56 39.47
CA LYS A 556 -5.53 16.02 38.14
C LYS A 556 -4.37 15.17 37.62
N GLU A 557 -3.40 14.87 38.47
CA GLU A 557 -2.29 13.97 38.18
C GLU A 557 -2.82 12.59 37.79
N LEU A 558 -3.68 11.99 38.61
CA LEU A 558 -4.25 10.66 38.33
C LEU A 558 -5.05 10.65 37.03
N VAL A 559 -5.84 11.68 36.72
CA VAL A 559 -6.55 11.77 35.43
C VAL A 559 -5.58 11.73 34.24
N SER A 560 -4.44 12.41 34.34
CA SER A 560 -3.44 12.47 33.27
C SER A 560 -2.76 11.12 32.98
N VAL A 561 -2.64 10.25 33.99
CA VAL A 561 -1.99 8.94 33.87
C VAL A 561 -2.96 7.75 33.96
N ALA A 562 -4.26 7.98 34.15
CA ALA A 562 -5.23 6.92 34.42
C ALA A 562 -5.31 5.86 33.31
N ASP A 563 -5.04 6.21 32.05
CA ASP A 563 -5.02 5.23 30.95
C ASP A 563 -3.83 4.24 31.03
N PHE A 564 -2.83 4.50 31.88
CA PHE A 564 -1.76 3.54 32.17
C PHE A 564 -2.19 2.48 33.20
N LEU A 565 -3.38 2.60 33.79
CA LEU A 565 -3.99 1.47 34.53
C LEU A 565 -4.44 0.34 33.58
N ILE A 566 -4.49 0.61 32.27
CA ILE A 566 -4.63 -0.41 31.23
C ILE A 566 -3.25 -0.86 30.78
N THR A 567 -3.01 -2.18 30.80
CA THR A 567 -1.71 -2.71 30.41
C THR A 567 -1.39 -2.42 28.94
N ARG A 568 -0.14 -2.03 28.66
CA ARG A 568 0.35 -1.74 27.30
C ARG A 568 1.09 -2.93 26.73
N SER A 569 0.77 -3.29 25.48
CA SER A 569 1.52 -4.28 24.72
C SER A 569 2.62 -3.57 23.95
N VAL A 570 3.85 -3.60 24.45
CA VAL A 570 4.99 -3.00 23.74
C VAL A 570 5.51 -3.99 22.71
N TRP A 571 5.53 -3.57 21.45
CA TRP A 571 5.96 -4.36 20.31
C TRP A 571 7.13 -3.67 19.62
N ILE A 572 8.17 -4.44 19.33
CA ILE A 572 9.35 -4.01 18.58
C ILE A 572 9.37 -4.78 17.27
N LEU A 573 9.16 -4.08 16.16
CA LEU A 573 9.00 -4.65 14.82
C LEU A 573 10.21 -4.32 13.97
N GLY A 574 10.70 -5.26 13.17
CA GLY A 574 11.72 -4.97 12.16
C GLY A 574 12.05 -6.18 11.29
N GLY A 575 12.75 -5.93 10.19
CA GLY A 575 13.21 -6.99 9.29
C GLY A 575 14.47 -7.70 9.79
N ASP A 576 14.89 -8.74 9.07
CA ASP A 576 16.11 -9.48 9.40
C ASP A 576 17.38 -8.61 9.39
N GLY A 577 17.48 -7.63 8.49
CA GLY A 577 18.64 -6.74 8.47
C GLY A 577 18.82 -5.88 9.71
N TRP A 578 17.73 -5.54 10.39
CA TRP A 578 17.81 -4.90 11.70
C TRP A 578 18.24 -5.92 12.76
N ALA A 579 17.48 -7.01 12.90
CA ALA A 579 17.65 -7.92 14.03
C ALA A 579 18.94 -8.77 13.98
N TYR A 580 19.43 -9.12 12.80
CA TYR A 580 20.59 -10.00 12.64
C TYR A 580 21.91 -9.23 12.46
N ASP A 581 21.83 -7.98 11.97
CA ASP A 581 22.98 -7.14 11.66
C ASP A 581 23.01 -5.86 12.53
N ILE A 582 22.48 -4.74 12.04
CA ILE A 582 22.81 -3.40 12.56
C ILE A 582 22.26 -3.15 13.96
N GLY A 583 21.05 -3.65 14.26
CA GLY A 583 20.40 -3.49 15.57
C GLY A 583 20.58 -4.71 16.48
N PHE A 584 21.37 -5.70 16.09
CA PHE A 584 21.50 -6.94 16.86
C PHE A 584 22.01 -6.70 18.29
N GLY A 585 22.95 -5.76 18.50
CA GLY A 585 23.43 -5.42 19.84
C GLY A 585 22.31 -4.90 20.74
N GLY A 586 21.43 -4.05 20.21
CA GLY A 586 20.24 -3.58 20.92
C GLY A 586 19.23 -4.69 21.20
N VAL A 587 18.98 -5.55 20.21
CA VAL A 587 18.08 -6.72 20.35
C VAL A 587 18.59 -7.66 21.46
N ASP A 588 19.87 -7.99 21.44
CA ASP A 588 20.51 -8.81 22.47
C ASP A 588 20.36 -8.20 23.86
N HIS A 589 20.65 -6.91 24.01
CA HIS A 589 20.52 -6.20 25.29
C HIS A 589 19.08 -6.17 25.81
N VAL A 590 18.10 -5.99 24.93
CA VAL A 590 16.68 -5.98 25.30
C VAL A 590 16.21 -7.36 25.73
N ILE A 591 16.62 -8.44 25.05
CA ILE A 591 16.34 -9.82 25.48
C ILE A 591 16.97 -10.07 26.86
N ALA A 592 18.24 -9.73 27.03
CA ALA A 592 18.97 -9.90 28.28
C ALA A 592 18.35 -9.13 29.46
N SER A 593 17.62 -8.04 29.19
CA SER A 593 16.98 -7.22 30.24
C SER A 593 15.84 -7.94 30.97
N GLY A 594 15.25 -8.99 30.38
CA GLY A 594 14.10 -9.71 30.93
C GLY A 594 12.81 -8.87 31.03
N ARG A 595 12.75 -7.67 30.43
CA ARG A 595 11.55 -6.84 30.44
C ARG A 595 10.47 -7.40 29.52
N ASN A 596 9.22 -7.11 29.87
CA ASN A 596 8.05 -7.56 29.11
C ASN A 596 7.84 -6.73 27.83
N VAL A 597 8.52 -7.12 26.76
CA VAL A 597 8.38 -6.61 25.39
C VAL A 597 8.19 -7.75 24.41
N ASN A 598 7.59 -7.46 23.25
CA ASN A 598 7.38 -8.44 22.18
C ASN A 598 8.26 -8.08 20.99
N LEU A 599 9.21 -8.94 20.62
CA LEU A 599 10.03 -8.78 19.42
C LEU A 599 9.40 -9.54 18.25
N LEU A 600 9.06 -8.83 17.17
CA LEU A 600 8.57 -9.42 15.92
C LEU A 600 9.56 -9.16 14.80
N VAL A 601 10.40 -10.16 14.50
CA VAL A 601 11.35 -10.14 13.41
C VAL A 601 10.71 -10.71 12.15
N LEU A 602 10.55 -9.87 11.13
CA LEU A 602 9.99 -10.20 9.83
C LEU A 602 11.14 -10.65 8.91
N ASP A 603 11.54 -11.92 9.06
CA ASP A 603 12.70 -12.46 8.38
C ASP A 603 12.43 -12.73 6.90
N THR A 604 12.94 -11.86 6.03
CA THR A 604 12.88 -12.01 4.57
C THR A 604 14.17 -12.57 4.00
N GLU A 605 15.14 -12.86 4.87
CA GLU A 605 16.47 -13.36 4.56
C GLU A 605 17.33 -12.47 3.65
N VAL A 606 16.92 -11.22 3.44
CA VAL A 606 17.64 -10.20 2.66
C VAL A 606 17.20 -8.81 3.10
N TYR A 607 17.96 -7.78 2.75
CA TYR A 607 17.51 -6.39 2.93
C TYR A 607 16.50 -6.03 1.84
N SER A 608 15.26 -6.46 2.07
CA SER A 608 14.17 -6.36 1.10
C SER A 608 13.86 -4.93 0.67
N ASN A 609 14.07 -3.93 1.53
CA ASN A 609 13.77 -2.53 1.20
C ASN A 609 14.75 -1.91 0.20
N THR A 610 16.04 -2.10 0.43
CA THR A 610 17.13 -1.47 -0.34
C THR A 610 17.49 -2.24 -1.61
N GLY A 611 16.66 -3.23 -1.99
CA GLY A 611 16.77 -3.98 -3.23
C GLY A 611 17.56 -5.28 -3.11
N GLY A 612 17.46 -5.98 -1.98
CA GLY A 612 17.89 -7.37 -1.83
C GLY A 612 19.39 -7.55 -1.60
N GLN A 613 19.97 -6.79 -0.68
CA GLN A 613 21.32 -7.03 -0.16
C GLN A 613 21.34 -8.25 0.76
N MET A 614 22.47 -8.97 0.77
CA MET A 614 22.72 -10.05 1.71
C MET A 614 22.70 -9.55 3.16
N SER A 615 22.10 -10.34 4.06
CA SER A 615 22.09 -10.15 5.52
C SER A 615 22.74 -11.35 6.22
N LYS A 616 23.00 -11.24 7.53
CA LYS A 616 23.37 -12.43 8.32
C LYS A 616 22.26 -13.49 8.38
N ALA A 617 21.01 -13.14 8.07
CA ALA A 617 19.90 -14.08 7.96
C ALA A 617 19.82 -14.80 6.59
N THR A 618 20.55 -14.35 5.56
CA THR A 618 20.59 -15.01 4.26
C THR A 618 21.10 -16.45 4.38
N PRO A 619 20.46 -17.47 3.76
CA PRO A 619 20.93 -18.85 3.77
C PRO A 619 22.22 -19.07 2.99
N PHE A 620 22.89 -20.19 3.27
CA PHE A 620 24.00 -20.67 2.46
C PHE A 620 23.56 -20.90 1.01
N GLY A 621 24.38 -20.48 0.05
CA GLY A 621 24.14 -20.62 -1.39
C GLY A 621 23.13 -19.63 -1.99
N ALA A 622 22.41 -18.85 -1.18
CA ALA A 622 21.45 -17.87 -1.68
C ALA A 622 22.16 -16.69 -2.38
N VAL A 623 21.66 -16.31 -3.55
CA VAL A 623 22.19 -15.20 -4.36
C VAL A 623 21.49 -13.90 -3.98
N ALA A 624 22.27 -12.89 -3.60
CA ALA A 624 21.81 -11.55 -3.27
C ALA A 624 22.86 -10.50 -3.69
N LYS A 625 22.54 -9.21 -3.60
CA LYS A 625 23.61 -8.18 -3.75
C LYS A 625 24.63 -8.39 -2.63
N PHE A 626 25.91 -8.27 -2.98
CA PHE A 626 27.07 -8.64 -2.14
C PHE A 626 27.26 -10.16 -1.90
N ALA A 627 26.43 -11.00 -2.50
CA ALA A 627 26.57 -12.47 -2.52
C ALA A 627 26.22 -13.02 -3.91
N ALA A 628 26.81 -12.46 -4.97
CA ALA A 628 26.45 -12.77 -6.36
C ALA A 628 26.75 -14.22 -6.76
N ALA A 629 27.74 -14.86 -6.12
CA ALA A 629 28.09 -16.27 -6.30
C ALA A 629 27.37 -17.20 -5.30
N GLY A 630 26.40 -16.68 -4.54
CA GLY A 630 25.83 -17.34 -3.38
C GLY A 630 26.59 -16.98 -2.09
N LYS A 631 25.88 -16.94 -0.96
CA LYS A 631 26.50 -16.73 0.36
C LYS A 631 27.27 -17.99 0.79
N ASP A 632 28.50 -17.81 1.22
CA ASP A 632 29.45 -18.89 1.57
C ASP A 632 29.37 -19.33 3.04
N ILE A 633 28.64 -18.59 3.89
CA ILE A 633 28.42 -18.92 5.30
C ILE A 633 26.94 -19.20 5.61
N GLY A 634 26.69 -20.07 6.58
CA GLY A 634 25.34 -20.41 7.06
C GLY A 634 24.58 -19.20 7.61
N LYS A 635 23.25 -19.35 7.73
CA LYS A 635 22.36 -18.38 8.38
C LYS A 635 22.76 -18.27 9.85
N LYS A 636 22.89 -17.03 10.37
CA LYS A 636 23.07 -16.80 11.82
C LYS A 636 21.83 -17.31 12.54
N ASP A 637 21.99 -18.09 13.60
CA ASP A 637 20.86 -18.62 14.36
C ASP A 637 20.50 -17.67 15.52
N LEU A 638 19.68 -16.66 15.21
CA LEU A 638 19.20 -15.69 16.22
C LEU A 638 18.37 -16.37 17.32
N GLY A 639 17.57 -17.38 16.95
CA GLY A 639 16.74 -18.11 17.91
C GLY A 639 17.58 -18.85 18.94
N MET A 640 18.62 -19.57 18.49
CA MET A 640 19.56 -20.27 19.37
C MET A 640 20.31 -19.30 20.29
N ILE A 641 20.75 -18.15 19.77
CA ILE A 641 21.42 -17.13 20.59
C ILE A 641 20.48 -16.61 21.68
N ALA A 642 19.23 -16.27 21.33
CA ALA A 642 18.25 -15.79 22.29
C ALA A 642 17.93 -16.83 23.38
N MET A 643 17.79 -18.11 23.01
CA MET A 643 17.55 -19.21 23.96
C MET A 643 18.68 -19.43 24.97
N SER A 644 19.90 -18.92 24.71
CA SER A 644 21.02 -19.07 25.65
C SER A 644 20.83 -18.30 26.97
N TYR A 645 19.90 -17.33 27.01
CA TYR A 645 19.59 -16.56 28.22
C TYR A 645 18.68 -17.29 29.22
N GLY A 646 17.94 -18.33 28.79
CA GLY A 646 16.98 -19.08 29.63
C GLY A 646 15.58 -19.08 29.05
#